data_AF-A0A1X6Z1P9-F1
#
_entry.id   AF-A0A1X6Z1P9-F1
#
_cell.length_a   1.000
_cell.length_b   1.000
_cell.length_c   1.000
_cell.angle_alpha   90.00
_cell.angle_beta   90.00
_cell.angle_gamma   90.00
#
_symmetry.space_group_name_H-M   'P 1'
#
loop_
_entity.id
_entity.type
_entity.pdbx_description
1 polymer ?
#
loop_
_entity_poly.entity_id
_entity_poly.type
_entity_poly.pdbx_seq_one_letter_code
_entity_poly.pdbx_strand_id
1 'polypeptide(L)'
;MSLAERIISEEDAARARADACERILTTAPSRFEAEQEIARGLGGQIDAEGMASFGFWVPELQDLRVPSGDIFLEVLSPEEPLDLTRAHQEIRFERAYVPVVRLESHAFACLRGMKAGTRDALGDFYALVWRDAEDRWHRILDPLAMSLPFGAMAPAELYDTAAMFAARGDRAYWEALSGGQTPHKFGPVSNILQIHVPTATAGGTLASLTRQFERLAARVEAGLPMDPADQIYLGYEAVQLLPVEPTTVYEAGPAFWQESDSSDTGVTVSLLRPDTTNWGYDNVIAGMATVNPVLLESGRPDELVDLAAALHNFPGTPKRLIFDVVYGHSDNQGLDALSSHFFAGPNMYGQNLAYQTPAVRAILLEMQRRKVDFGADGVRVDGAQDFKWWDPGAQELKHDDDYLQSMADVVQEVAGTRYRPWFIFEDGRPWPNEDWELSSTYRWVIEHQRDPDVFQWGPLSFAHNTPFLYTFWLGKYWRIRECLDSGANWISGTSNHDTLRRGTQVSPKMNINTRLGTTRMEILDKAYDNPAAHTLTYVALPGVPMDFLNAMARASWGFVRNQDDRYGVKVVAEEAISLRWQVDEYSYSMPMNFTRLKALGFETRADLARFCTFLPALVEVTDYDLEDIARLLNTTEPKLAGPFYTVESLKAVARAWMDDMHDYCNIGHSLGALDPVQSSFALGLRDFRAARPWLRDNYGPKDHFGYVEPIDGRTLFTSLRHGPDGEQVFSIIHMEGKATSDFDPLRLKIPGLEGFNWECVLRSPGIGADYVSGPLVMRDSMALVFTRRS
;
A
#
# COMPACT_ATOMS: atom_id res chain seq x y z
N MET A 1 28.27 2.82 -33.21
CA MET A 1 28.44 1.36 -33.13
C MET A 1 27.05 0.82 -32.95
N SER A 2 26.58 0.00 -33.88
CA SER A 2 25.25 -0.61 -33.78
C SER A 2 25.21 -1.61 -32.63
N LEU A 3 24.01 -2.00 -32.19
CA LEU A 3 23.77 -3.00 -31.17
C LEU A 3 24.48 -4.31 -31.53
N ALA A 4 24.37 -4.77 -32.77
CA ALA A 4 25.02 -5.99 -33.23
C ALA A 4 26.56 -5.92 -33.17
N GLU A 5 27.16 -4.74 -33.35
CA GLU A 5 28.62 -4.55 -33.29
C GLU A 5 29.17 -4.51 -31.86
N ARG A 6 28.36 -4.04 -30.89
CA ARG A 6 28.79 -3.90 -29.49
C ARG A 6 28.49 -5.11 -28.62
N ILE A 7 27.47 -5.89 -28.96
CA ILE A 7 27.05 -7.04 -28.16
C ILE A 7 27.98 -8.22 -28.44
N ILE A 8 28.63 -8.71 -27.38
CA ILE A 8 29.54 -9.85 -27.43
C ILE A 8 28.99 -10.93 -26.53
N SER A 9 28.53 -12.05 -27.11
CA SER A 9 28.06 -13.22 -26.35
C SER A 9 29.23 -13.90 -25.64
N GLU A 10 29.03 -14.23 -24.37
CA GLU A 10 30.03 -14.84 -23.49
C GLU A 10 29.54 -16.24 -23.10
N GLU A 11 29.57 -17.15 -24.07
CA GLU A 11 28.97 -18.50 -23.93
C GLU A 11 29.60 -19.30 -22.78
N ASP A 12 30.91 -19.20 -22.58
CA ASP A 12 31.62 -19.86 -21.48
C ASP A 12 31.10 -19.38 -20.10
N ALA A 13 30.79 -18.09 -19.98
CA ALA A 13 30.21 -17.54 -18.75
C ALA A 13 28.76 -18.02 -18.54
N ALA A 14 27.95 -18.06 -19.60
CA ALA A 14 26.59 -18.61 -19.54
C ALA A 14 26.61 -20.10 -19.16
N ARG A 15 27.56 -20.87 -19.70
CA ARG A 15 27.79 -22.28 -19.36
C ARG A 15 28.25 -22.46 -17.92
N ALA A 16 29.13 -21.59 -17.42
CA ALA A 16 29.53 -21.61 -16.02
C ALA A 16 28.35 -21.38 -15.05
N ARG A 17 27.38 -20.53 -15.42
CA ARG A 17 26.13 -20.34 -14.65
C ARG A 17 25.24 -21.59 -14.70
N ALA A 18 25.10 -22.22 -15.87
CA ALA A 18 24.39 -23.49 -15.99
C ALA A 18 25.05 -24.58 -15.12
N ASP A 19 26.36 -24.77 -15.22
CA ASP A 19 27.09 -25.75 -14.40
C ASP A 19 26.96 -25.44 -12.89
N ALA A 20 26.90 -24.16 -12.50
CA ALA A 20 26.62 -23.77 -11.12
C ALA A 20 25.21 -24.16 -10.68
N CYS A 21 24.20 -23.88 -11.52
CA CYS A 21 22.83 -24.31 -11.29
C CYS A 21 22.74 -25.84 -11.13
N GLU A 22 23.41 -26.62 -11.97
CA GLU A 22 23.43 -28.10 -11.86
C GLU A 22 24.04 -28.54 -10.52
N ARG A 23 25.18 -27.95 -10.13
CA ARG A 23 25.80 -28.24 -8.82
C ARG A 23 24.87 -27.92 -7.67
N ILE A 24 24.19 -26.77 -7.68
CA ILE A 24 23.26 -26.38 -6.63
C ILE A 24 22.10 -27.39 -6.55
N LEU A 25 21.48 -27.71 -7.70
CA LEU A 25 20.37 -28.67 -7.77
C LEU A 25 20.74 -30.07 -7.28
N THR A 26 22.00 -30.49 -7.42
CA THR A 26 22.47 -31.82 -7.06
C THR A 26 23.05 -31.92 -5.64
N THR A 27 23.45 -30.79 -5.04
CA THR A 27 24.15 -30.78 -3.73
C THR A 27 23.36 -30.15 -2.60
N ALA A 28 22.36 -29.32 -2.88
CA ALA A 28 21.53 -28.72 -1.83
C ALA A 28 20.73 -29.79 -1.05
N PRO A 29 20.46 -29.57 0.25
CA PRO A 29 19.74 -30.56 1.07
C PRO A 29 18.28 -30.78 0.64
N SER A 30 17.66 -29.78 0.03
CA SER A 30 16.30 -29.84 -0.48
C SER A 30 16.15 -29.07 -1.79
N ARG A 31 15.07 -29.36 -2.55
CA ARG A 31 14.78 -28.62 -3.77
C ARG A 31 14.49 -27.14 -3.48
N PHE A 32 13.82 -26.83 -2.38
CA PHE A 32 13.52 -25.44 -2.03
C PHE A 32 14.79 -24.63 -1.72
N GLU A 33 15.72 -25.18 -0.94
CA GLU A 33 16.99 -24.50 -0.67
C GLU A 33 17.82 -24.30 -1.95
N ALA A 34 17.82 -25.29 -2.86
CA ALA A 34 18.45 -25.14 -4.18
C ALA A 34 17.86 -23.96 -4.96
N GLU A 35 16.53 -23.89 -5.04
CA GLU A 35 15.83 -22.84 -5.77
C GLU A 35 16.03 -21.46 -5.12
N GLN A 36 16.13 -21.37 -3.79
CA GLN A 36 16.46 -20.12 -3.10
C GLN A 36 17.84 -19.60 -3.48
N GLU A 37 18.83 -20.48 -3.65
CA GLU A 37 20.17 -20.08 -4.10
C GLU A 37 20.15 -19.69 -5.59
N ILE A 38 19.46 -20.45 -6.45
CA ILE A 38 19.34 -20.17 -7.88
C ILE A 38 18.61 -18.85 -8.14
N ALA A 39 17.54 -18.55 -7.40
CA ALA A 39 16.72 -17.35 -7.56
C ALA A 39 17.56 -16.06 -7.48
N ARG A 40 18.63 -16.03 -6.67
CA ARG A 40 19.56 -14.89 -6.56
C ARG A 40 20.23 -14.54 -7.89
N GLY A 41 20.40 -15.52 -8.78
CA GLY A 41 20.98 -15.36 -10.10
C GLY A 41 19.94 -15.25 -11.23
N LEU A 42 18.66 -15.15 -10.93
CA LEU A 42 17.61 -14.95 -11.93
C LEU A 42 17.40 -13.45 -12.23
N GLY A 43 16.79 -13.18 -13.38
CA GLY A 43 16.63 -11.86 -13.97
C GLY A 43 17.92 -11.25 -14.53
N GLY A 44 17.81 -10.01 -15.01
CA GLY A 44 18.93 -9.25 -15.57
C GLY A 44 19.79 -8.57 -14.50
N GLN A 45 21.10 -8.75 -14.59
CA GLN A 45 22.11 -8.21 -13.66
C GLN A 45 23.33 -7.72 -14.43
N ILE A 46 24.04 -6.73 -13.91
CA ILE A 46 25.31 -6.26 -14.46
C ILE A 46 26.36 -6.20 -13.37
N ASP A 47 27.58 -6.65 -13.67
CA ASP A 47 28.73 -6.54 -12.76
C ASP A 47 29.57 -5.29 -13.03
N ALA A 48 30.54 -5.03 -12.15
CA ALA A 48 31.43 -3.87 -12.24
C ALA A 48 32.33 -3.90 -13.49
N GLU A 49 32.59 -5.08 -14.04
CA GLU A 49 33.33 -5.30 -15.28
C GLU A 49 32.46 -5.14 -16.53
N GLY A 50 31.15 -4.88 -16.39
CA GLY A 50 30.20 -4.68 -17.48
C GLY A 50 29.75 -5.98 -18.16
N MET A 51 29.84 -7.12 -17.49
CA MET A 51 29.19 -8.36 -17.90
C MET A 51 27.70 -8.30 -17.52
N ALA A 52 26.83 -8.30 -18.51
CA ALA A 52 25.41 -8.47 -18.30
C ALA A 52 25.08 -9.97 -18.24
N SER A 53 24.45 -10.41 -17.16
CA SER A 53 24.04 -11.79 -16.93
C SER A 53 22.53 -11.90 -16.76
N PHE A 54 21.96 -12.95 -17.33
CA PHE A 54 20.53 -13.22 -17.32
C PHE A 54 20.28 -14.67 -16.91
N GLY A 55 19.29 -14.87 -16.05
CA GLY A 55 18.79 -16.20 -15.69
C GLY A 55 17.27 -16.21 -15.68
N PHE A 56 16.65 -17.23 -16.27
CA PHE A 56 15.19 -17.38 -16.28
C PHE A 56 14.79 -18.78 -15.82
N TRP A 57 13.72 -18.86 -15.03
CA TRP A 57 13.01 -20.10 -14.75
C TRP A 57 11.88 -20.24 -15.77
N VAL A 58 11.98 -21.25 -16.63
CA VAL A 58 11.18 -21.42 -17.86
C VAL A 58 10.65 -22.85 -18.01
N PRO A 59 9.90 -23.36 -17.02
CA PRO A 59 9.36 -24.72 -17.06
C PRO A 59 8.48 -24.99 -18.29
N GLU A 60 7.76 -23.98 -18.79
CA GLU A 60 6.90 -24.08 -19.96
C GLU A 60 7.67 -24.47 -21.23
N LEU A 61 8.93 -24.05 -21.37
CA LEU A 61 9.75 -24.43 -22.54
C LEU A 61 10.15 -25.91 -22.49
N GLN A 62 10.25 -26.48 -21.30
CA GLN A 62 10.48 -27.92 -21.11
C GLN A 62 9.21 -28.71 -21.42
N ASP A 63 8.05 -28.25 -20.94
CA ASP A 63 6.74 -28.87 -21.21
C ASP A 63 6.43 -28.90 -22.71
N LEU A 64 6.66 -27.78 -23.39
CA LEU A 64 6.47 -27.61 -24.83
C LEU A 64 7.59 -28.25 -25.66
N ARG A 65 8.67 -28.74 -25.02
CA ARG A 65 9.85 -29.37 -25.66
C ARG A 65 10.50 -28.49 -26.71
N VAL A 66 10.59 -27.18 -26.45
CA VAL A 66 11.23 -26.22 -27.36
C VAL A 66 12.72 -26.57 -27.50
N PRO A 67 13.27 -26.65 -28.73
CA PRO A 67 14.70 -26.89 -28.92
C PRO A 67 15.55 -25.73 -28.41
N SER A 68 16.73 -26.00 -27.82
CA SER A 68 17.61 -24.93 -27.30
C SER A 68 18.06 -23.94 -28.38
N GLY A 69 18.14 -24.37 -29.64
CA GLY A 69 18.49 -23.51 -30.77
C GLY A 69 17.39 -22.54 -31.21
N ASP A 70 16.19 -22.64 -30.62
CA ASP A 70 15.04 -21.78 -30.88
C ASP A 70 14.74 -20.86 -29.69
N ILE A 71 15.67 -20.72 -28.73
CA ILE A 71 15.55 -19.88 -27.54
C ILE A 71 16.68 -18.85 -27.55
N PHE A 72 16.32 -17.57 -27.38
CA PHE A 72 17.26 -16.46 -27.44
C PHE A 72 16.96 -15.44 -26.35
N LEU A 73 17.97 -14.73 -25.90
CA LEU A 73 17.79 -13.45 -25.24
C LEU A 73 17.61 -12.39 -26.34
N GLU A 74 16.47 -11.71 -26.34
CA GLU A 74 16.25 -10.52 -27.15
C GLU A 74 16.83 -9.31 -26.40
N VAL A 75 17.65 -8.52 -27.09
CA VAL A 75 18.15 -7.23 -26.61
C VAL A 75 17.63 -6.14 -27.54
N LEU A 76 17.10 -5.07 -26.96
CA LEU A 76 16.52 -3.93 -27.66
C LEU A 76 17.20 -2.65 -27.19
N SER A 77 17.69 -1.85 -28.13
CA SER A 77 18.34 -0.57 -27.83
C SER A 77 17.70 0.54 -28.64
N PRO A 78 17.23 1.62 -28.02
CA PRO A 78 16.60 2.70 -28.78
C PRO A 78 17.64 3.41 -29.66
N GLU A 79 17.30 3.65 -30.93
CA GLU A 79 18.18 4.37 -31.88
C GLU A 79 18.36 5.84 -31.49
N GLU A 80 17.36 6.41 -30.82
CA GLU A 80 17.32 7.79 -30.34
C GLU A 80 17.12 7.84 -28.81
N PRO A 81 17.62 8.89 -28.12
CA PRO A 81 17.36 9.05 -26.68
C PRO A 81 15.86 9.09 -26.36
N LEU A 82 15.43 8.28 -25.39
CA LEU A 82 14.06 8.26 -24.88
C LEU A 82 13.87 9.26 -23.75
N ASP A 83 12.74 9.95 -23.76
CA ASP A 83 12.28 10.78 -22.66
C ASP A 83 11.10 10.07 -21.97
N LEU A 84 11.34 9.59 -20.74
CA LEU A 84 10.33 8.88 -19.94
C LEU A 84 9.24 9.82 -19.40
N THR A 85 9.40 11.14 -19.54
CA THR A 85 8.40 12.14 -19.11
C THR A 85 7.34 12.42 -20.18
N ARG A 86 7.56 11.98 -21.41
CA ARG A 86 6.60 12.14 -22.51
C ARG A 86 5.45 11.14 -22.40
N ALA A 87 4.22 11.64 -22.56
CA ALA A 87 3.02 10.80 -22.54
C ALA A 87 3.00 9.76 -23.69
N HIS A 88 3.47 10.15 -24.88
CA HIS A 88 3.53 9.27 -26.06
C HIS A 88 4.76 9.59 -26.92
N GLN A 89 5.41 8.54 -27.41
CA GLN A 89 6.51 8.60 -28.37
C GLN A 89 6.57 7.34 -29.23
N GLU A 90 6.98 7.49 -30.49
CA GLU A 90 7.20 6.38 -31.42
C GLU A 90 8.69 6.35 -31.75
N ILE A 91 9.35 5.23 -31.44
CA ILE A 91 10.81 5.13 -31.49
C ILE A 91 11.21 3.79 -32.09
N ARG A 92 12.24 3.82 -32.94
CA ARG A 92 12.85 2.61 -33.48
C ARG A 92 13.91 2.08 -32.53
N PHE A 93 13.86 0.78 -32.29
CA PHE A 93 14.85 0.05 -31.52
C PHE A 93 15.67 -0.84 -32.47
N GLU A 94 16.98 -0.82 -32.31
CA GLU A 94 17.84 -1.89 -32.81
C GLU A 94 17.58 -3.16 -32.00
N ARG A 95 17.61 -4.31 -32.67
CA ARG A 95 17.35 -5.62 -32.06
C ARG A 95 18.52 -6.57 -32.29
N ALA A 96 18.84 -7.36 -31.26
CA ALA A 96 19.78 -8.46 -31.35
C ALA A 96 19.22 -9.70 -30.62
N TYR A 97 19.44 -10.88 -31.20
CA TYR A 97 19.14 -12.16 -30.58
C TYR A 97 20.43 -12.85 -30.18
N VAL A 98 20.56 -13.16 -28.89
CA VAL A 98 21.75 -13.82 -28.32
C VAL A 98 21.39 -15.25 -27.91
N PRO A 99 22.14 -16.26 -28.34
CA PRO A 99 21.91 -17.65 -27.92
C PRO A 99 21.96 -17.80 -26.40
N VAL A 100 21.16 -18.72 -25.86
CA VAL A 100 21.15 -19.04 -24.43
C VAL A 100 21.68 -20.45 -24.17
N VAL A 101 22.23 -20.66 -22.97
CA VAL A 101 22.56 -21.98 -22.45
C VAL A 101 21.40 -22.44 -21.57
N ARG A 102 20.71 -23.52 -21.99
CA ARG A 102 19.63 -24.14 -21.21
C ARG A 102 20.14 -25.30 -20.37
N LEU A 103 19.70 -25.35 -19.12
CA LEU A 103 19.84 -26.49 -18.22
C LEU A 103 18.48 -26.78 -17.57
N GLU A 104 17.90 -27.94 -17.85
CA GLU A 104 16.57 -28.31 -17.35
C GLU A 104 15.54 -27.20 -17.64
N SER A 105 14.83 -26.73 -16.61
CA SER A 105 13.86 -25.64 -16.64
C SER A 105 14.49 -24.25 -16.48
N HIS A 106 15.80 -24.09 -16.68
CA HIS A 106 16.50 -22.82 -16.57
C HIS A 106 17.23 -22.43 -17.85
N ALA A 107 17.20 -21.14 -18.19
CA ALA A 107 17.94 -20.58 -19.31
C ALA A 107 18.87 -19.45 -18.85
N PHE A 108 20.11 -19.46 -19.33
CA PHE A 108 21.14 -18.50 -18.96
C PHE A 108 21.76 -17.84 -20.19
N ALA A 109 21.98 -16.52 -20.10
CA ALA A 109 22.74 -15.77 -21.09
C ALA A 109 23.73 -14.85 -20.38
N CYS A 110 24.92 -14.68 -20.96
CA CYS A 110 25.92 -13.73 -20.51
C CYS A 110 26.47 -13.01 -21.74
N LEU A 111 26.57 -11.69 -21.66
CA LEU A 111 27.12 -10.90 -22.75
C LEU A 111 27.73 -9.60 -22.26
N ARG A 112 28.65 -9.05 -23.04
CA ARG A 112 29.23 -7.72 -22.85
C ARG A 112 28.66 -6.72 -23.84
N GLY A 113 28.80 -5.46 -23.48
CA GLY A 113 28.50 -4.34 -24.35
C GLY A 113 27.06 -3.85 -24.27
N MET A 114 26.19 -4.46 -23.46
CA MET A 114 24.90 -3.87 -23.07
C MET A 114 25.11 -2.60 -22.26
N LYS A 115 24.17 -1.67 -22.37
CA LYS A 115 24.09 -0.47 -21.54
C LYS A 115 23.12 -0.73 -20.41
N ALA A 116 23.56 -0.58 -19.16
CA ALA A 116 22.66 -0.55 -18.03
C ALA A 116 22.11 0.86 -17.82
N GLY A 117 20.84 0.94 -17.46
CA GLY A 117 20.17 2.15 -17.03
C GLY A 117 20.73 2.63 -15.70
N THR A 118 20.67 3.94 -15.51
CA THR A 118 21.08 4.66 -14.31
C THR A 118 20.07 5.77 -14.04
N ARG A 119 20.27 6.51 -12.95
CA ARG A 119 19.51 7.72 -12.65
C ARG A 119 19.35 8.68 -13.84
N ASP A 120 20.41 8.85 -14.63
CA ASP A 120 20.45 9.89 -15.67
C ASP A 120 20.27 9.34 -17.10
N ALA A 121 20.38 8.03 -17.29
CA ALA A 121 20.42 7.42 -18.63
C ALA A 121 19.61 6.12 -18.69
N LEU A 122 18.94 5.92 -19.83
CA LEU A 122 18.21 4.68 -20.10
C LEU A 122 19.17 3.56 -20.51
N GLY A 123 18.89 2.36 -20.04
CA GLY A 123 19.54 1.12 -20.43
C GLY A 123 18.94 0.49 -21.69
N ASP A 124 19.55 -0.62 -22.09
CA ASP A 124 18.97 -1.54 -23.07
C ASP A 124 17.88 -2.38 -22.42
N PHE A 125 16.88 -2.72 -23.22
CA PHE A 125 15.79 -3.59 -22.82
C PHE A 125 16.08 -5.03 -23.18
N TYR A 126 15.52 -5.96 -22.41
CA TYR A 126 15.66 -7.38 -22.63
C TYR A 126 14.40 -8.17 -22.31
N ALA A 127 14.29 -9.32 -22.97
CA ALA A 127 13.36 -10.38 -22.63
C ALA A 127 13.90 -11.72 -23.15
N LEU A 128 13.45 -12.83 -22.60
CA LEU A 128 13.70 -14.12 -23.23
C LEU A 128 12.66 -14.31 -24.34
N VAL A 129 13.08 -14.76 -25.50
CA VAL A 129 12.19 -15.06 -26.62
C VAL A 129 12.44 -16.47 -27.12
N TRP A 130 11.40 -17.06 -27.69
CA TRP A 130 11.52 -18.38 -28.29
C TRP A 130 10.58 -18.51 -29.48
N ARG A 131 10.90 -19.47 -30.34
CA ARG A 131 10.17 -19.71 -31.57
C ARG A 131 9.42 -21.04 -31.50
N ASP A 132 8.13 -21.01 -31.78
CA ASP A 132 7.31 -22.22 -31.81
C ASP A 132 7.50 -23.02 -33.12
N ALA A 133 6.86 -24.19 -33.20
CA ALA A 133 6.92 -25.05 -34.38
C ALA A 133 6.28 -24.43 -35.64
N GLU A 134 5.53 -23.33 -35.49
CA GLU A 134 4.89 -22.57 -36.56
C GLU A 134 5.69 -21.30 -36.92
N ASP A 135 6.93 -21.19 -36.45
CA ASP A 135 7.84 -20.05 -36.67
C ASP A 135 7.35 -18.74 -36.02
N ARG A 136 6.41 -18.82 -35.06
CA ARG A 136 5.95 -17.65 -34.30
C ARG A 136 6.84 -17.38 -33.10
N TRP A 137 7.15 -16.11 -32.90
CA TRP A 137 7.92 -15.62 -31.77
C TRP A 137 7.04 -15.36 -30.56
N HIS A 138 7.50 -15.84 -29.42
CA HIS A 138 6.86 -15.66 -28.12
C HIS A 138 7.88 -15.04 -27.15
N ARG A 139 7.40 -14.25 -26.19
CA ARG A 139 8.24 -13.56 -25.20
C ARG A 139 7.93 -14.08 -23.79
N ILE A 140 8.98 -14.26 -23.00
CA ILE A 140 8.94 -14.53 -21.56
C ILE A 140 9.59 -13.33 -20.87
N LEU A 141 8.83 -12.66 -20.01
CA LEU A 141 9.26 -11.46 -19.28
C LEU A 141 10.06 -11.84 -18.04
N ASP A 142 10.83 -10.89 -17.51
CA ASP A 142 11.59 -11.08 -16.27
C ASP A 142 10.73 -10.73 -15.04
N PRO A 143 10.29 -11.72 -14.23
CA PRO A 143 9.53 -11.43 -13.02
C PRO A 143 10.35 -10.67 -11.97
N LEU A 144 11.68 -10.73 -12.03
CA LEU A 144 12.60 -10.13 -11.05
C LEU A 144 13.26 -8.84 -11.56
N ALA A 145 12.68 -8.23 -12.60
CA ALA A 145 13.16 -7.00 -13.20
C ALA A 145 13.34 -5.88 -12.16
N MET A 146 14.43 -5.12 -12.30
CA MET A 146 14.77 -4.00 -11.42
C MET A 146 14.40 -2.63 -12.01
N SER A 147 13.97 -2.56 -13.27
CA SER A 147 13.39 -1.37 -13.89
C SER A 147 12.35 -1.76 -14.96
N LEU A 148 11.15 -1.18 -14.87
CA LEU A 148 10.01 -1.42 -15.75
C LEU A 148 9.36 -0.08 -16.15
N PRO A 149 10.03 0.77 -16.96
CA PRO A 149 9.56 2.13 -17.26
C PRO A 149 8.20 2.15 -18.00
N PHE A 150 7.83 1.04 -18.65
CA PHE A 150 6.58 0.87 -19.38
C PHE A 150 5.65 -0.20 -18.78
N GLY A 151 5.84 -0.55 -17.51
CA GLY A 151 4.98 -1.48 -16.76
C GLY A 151 5.31 -2.96 -16.95
N ALA A 152 4.59 -3.82 -16.22
CA ALA A 152 4.90 -5.25 -16.07
C ALA A 152 4.71 -6.10 -17.35
N MET A 153 4.03 -5.56 -18.38
CA MET A 153 3.80 -6.23 -19.66
C MET A 153 4.83 -5.86 -20.74
N ALA A 154 5.81 -5.02 -20.41
CA ALA A 154 6.87 -4.58 -21.32
C ALA A 154 8.18 -5.34 -21.04
N PRO A 155 9.11 -5.42 -22.03
CA PRO A 155 10.48 -5.84 -21.78
C PRO A 155 11.12 -5.05 -20.63
N ALA A 156 11.96 -5.72 -19.85
CA ALA A 156 12.65 -5.09 -18.72
C ALA A 156 13.84 -4.25 -19.18
N GLU A 157 14.12 -3.14 -18.52
CA GLU A 157 15.36 -2.39 -18.70
C GLU A 157 16.46 -3.02 -17.83
N LEU A 158 17.62 -3.33 -18.42
CA LEU A 158 18.81 -3.70 -17.62
C LEU A 158 19.22 -2.47 -16.81
N TYR A 159 19.31 -2.57 -15.49
CA TYR A 159 19.57 -1.43 -14.61
C TYR A 159 20.76 -1.67 -13.67
N ASP A 160 21.60 -0.65 -13.47
CA ASP A 160 22.75 -0.71 -12.56
C ASP A 160 22.30 -0.49 -11.10
N THR A 161 21.79 -1.55 -10.50
CA THR A 161 21.30 -1.54 -9.11
C THR A 161 22.43 -1.35 -8.10
N ALA A 162 23.64 -1.80 -8.42
CA ALA A 162 24.81 -1.62 -7.58
C ALA A 162 25.16 -0.14 -7.46
N ALA A 163 25.20 0.60 -8.58
CA ALA A 163 25.41 2.04 -8.57
C ALA A 163 24.28 2.79 -7.86
N MET A 164 23.01 2.43 -8.12
CA MET A 164 21.83 3.01 -7.45
C MET A 164 21.94 2.89 -5.92
N PHE A 165 22.22 1.70 -5.41
CA PHE A 165 22.37 1.49 -3.97
C PHE A 165 23.66 2.08 -3.40
N ALA A 166 24.74 2.16 -4.17
CA ALA A 166 25.97 2.82 -3.73
C ALA A 166 25.79 4.33 -3.55
N ALA A 167 24.93 4.96 -4.36
CA ALA A 167 24.66 6.39 -4.39
C ALA A 167 23.71 6.88 -3.27
N ARG A 168 23.12 5.97 -2.48
CA ARG A 168 22.14 6.31 -1.44
C ARG A 168 22.70 7.26 -0.37
N GLY A 169 21.87 8.22 0.05
CA GLY A 169 22.24 9.30 0.98
C GLY A 169 22.17 8.96 2.47
N ASP A 170 21.73 7.76 2.84
CA ASP A 170 21.44 7.30 4.21
C ASP A 170 22.41 6.23 4.73
N ARG A 171 23.59 6.08 4.11
CA ARG A 171 24.59 5.08 4.53
C ARG A 171 24.91 5.11 6.03
N ALA A 172 25.03 6.31 6.61
CA ALA A 172 25.34 6.48 8.02
C ALA A 172 24.25 5.91 8.95
N TYR A 173 22.98 5.96 8.54
CA TYR A 173 21.87 5.35 9.28
C TYR A 173 22.05 3.83 9.37
N TRP A 174 22.32 3.18 8.24
CA TRP A 174 22.50 1.73 8.16
C TRP A 174 23.78 1.27 8.87
N GLU A 175 24.88 2.00 8.73
CA GLU A 175 26.13 1.70 9.42
C GLU A 175 25.96 1.74 10.95
N ALA A 176 25.14 2.66 11.47
CA ALA A 176 24.85 2.77 12.90
C ALA A 176 24.08 1.55 13.46
N LEU A 177 23.38 0.79 12.61
CA LEU A 177 22.68 -0.44 12.98
C LEU A 177 23.56 -1.69 12.94
N SER A 178 24.78 -1.58 12.38
CA SER A 178 25.70 -2.70 12.27
C SER A 178 26.19 -3.15 13.66
N GLY A 179 25.81 -4.36 14.07
CA GLY A 179 25.92 -4.79 15.47
C GLY A 179 26.75 -6.06 15.76
N GLY A 180 27.33 -6.71 14.74
CA GLY A 180 28.14 -7.93 14.91
C GLY A 180 27.83 -9.04 13.90
N GLN A 181 27.98 -10.30 14.31
CA GLN A 181 27.80 -11.47 13.43
C GLN A 181 26.32 -11.80 13.12
N THR A 182 25.39 -11.33 13.94
CA THR A 182 23.95 -11.51 13.75
C THR A 182 23.34 -10.30 13.03
N PRO A 183 22.46 -10.50 12.03
CA PRO A 183 21.73 -9.40 11.41
C PRO A 183 20.98 -8.55 12.45
N HIS A 184 20.93 -7.23 12.24
CA HIS A 184 20.07 -6.34 13.02
C HIS A 184 18.60 -6.77 12.88
N LYS A 185 17.80 -6.75 13.95
CA LYS A 185 16.36 -7.00 13.87
C LYS A 185 15.62 -5.74 14.29
N PHE A 186 14.83 -5.18 13.38
CA PHE A 186 13.96 -4.05 13.70
C PHE A 186 12.80 -4.52 14.56
N GLY A 187 12.58 -3.81 15.67
CA GLY A 187 11.38 -3.96 16.49
C GLY A 187 10.29 -2.94 16.12
N PRO A 188 9.19 -2.88 16.89
CA PRO A 188 8.07 -1.98 16.62
C PRO A 188 8.44 -0.50 16.77
N VAL A 189 7.65 0.37 16.13
CA VAL A 189 7.63 1.83 16.35
C VAL A 189 6.49 2.24 17.27
N SER A 190 6.46 3.49 17.71
CA SER A 190 5.41 4.04 18.56
C SER A 190 4.12 4.39 17.81
N ASN A 191 4.20 4.69 16.51
CA ASN A 191 3.07 5.07 15.64
C ASN A 191 3.48 5.06 14.15
N ILE A 192 2.48 4.97 13.25
CA ILE A 192 2.67 4.85 11.79
C ILE A 192 1.78 5.85 11.06
N LEU A 193 2.33 6.52 10.04
CA LEU A 193 1.56 7.26 9.05
C LEU A 193 1.45 6.43 7.76
N GLN A 194 0.25 5.99 7.43
CA GLN A 194 -0.06 5.35 6.17
C GLN A 194 -0.27 6.40 5.07
N ILE A 195 0.35 6.21 3.91
CA ILE A 195 0.41 7.20 2.82
C ILE A 195 0.07 6.53 1.49
N HIS A 196 -0.98 7.03 0.83
CA HIS A 196 -1.23 6.73 -0.57
C HIS A 196 -0.43 7.70 -1.46
N VAL A 197 0.64 7.24 -2.10
CA VAL A 197 1.63 8.11 -2.77
C VAL A 197 1.00 9.07 -3.80
N PRO A 198 0.12 8.60 -4.73
CA PRO A 198 -0.50 9.47 -5.74
C PRO A 198 -1.37 10.60 -5.19
N THR A 199 -1.93 10.46 -3.98
CA THR A 199 -2.81 11.47 -3.38
C THR A 199 -2.12 12.27 -2.26
N ALA A 200 -0.92 11.86 -1.85
CA ALA A 200 -0.22 12.38 -0.68
C ALA A 200 0.37 13.78 -0.85
N THR A 201 0.55 14.24 -2.09
CA THR A 201 1.07 15.58 -2.40
C THR A 201 0.44 16.06 -3.70
N ALA A 202 0.50 17.36 -3.99
CA ALA A 202 0.00 17.90 -5.26
C ALA A 202 0.67 17.29 -6.50
N GLY A 203 1.91 16.80 -6.39
CA GLY A 203 2.63 16.15 -7.50
C GLY A 203 2.35 14.66 -7.66
N GLY A 204 1.87 13.97 -6.62
CA GLY A 204 1.48 12.55 -6.70
C GLY A 204 2.60 11.53 -7.00
N THR A 205 3.87 11.90 -6.80
CA THR A 205 5.04 11.04 -7.09
C THR A 205 5.91 10.83 -5.85
N LEU A 206 6.79 9.84 -5.91
CA LEU A 206 7.83 9.63 -4.89
C LEU A 206 8.74 10.84 -4.79
N ALA A 207 9.23 11.40 -5.91
CA ALA A 207 10.01 12.64 -5.89
C ALA A 207 9.28 13.82 -5.22
N SER A 208 7.97 13.98 -5.45
CA SER A 208 7.17 15.02 -4.79
C SER A 208 7.05 14.79 -3.29
N LEU A 209 6.87 13.54 -2.86
CA LEU A 209 6.85 13.17 -1.44
C LEU A 209 8.22 13.37 -0.78
N THR A 210 9.32 13.03 -1.45
CA THR A 210 10.69 13.28 -0.99
C THR A 210 10.90 14.77 -0.71
N ARG A 211 10.58 15.65 -1.67
CA ARG A 211 10.69 17.11 -1.50
C ARG A 211 9.83 17.62 -0.34
N GLN A 212 8.66 17.03 -0.09
CA GLN A 212 7.83 17.36 1.06
C GLN A 212 8.53 17.02 2.38
N PHE A 213 9.12 15.83 2.52
CA PHE A 213 9.87 15.46 3.72
C PHE A 213 11.16 16.26 3.90
N GLU A 214 11.89 16.58 2.83
CA GLU A 214 13.06 17.45 2.88
C GLU A 214 12.69 18.88 3.33
N ARG A 215 11.59 19.43 2.80
CA ARG A 215 11.05 20.73 3.24
C ARG A 215 10.71 20.72 4.72
N LEU A 216 10.06 19.65 5.21
CA LEU A 216 9.71 19.48 6.62
C LEU A 216 10.97 19.34 7.49
N ALA A 217 11.94 18.53 7.07
CA ALA A 217 13.21 18.35 7.75
C ALA A 217 13.94 19.69 7.92
N ALA A 218 14.09 20.48 6.85
CA ALA A 218 14.72 21.78 6.91
C ALA A 218 14.01 22.75 7.89
N ARG A 219 12.67 22.72 7.96
CA ARG A 219 11.90 23.53 8.92
C ARG A 219 12.12 23.06 10.36
N VAL A 220 12.16 21.75 10.60
CA VAL A 220 12.38 21.17 11.94
C VAL A 220 13.78 21.51 12.43
N GLU A 221 14.80 21.35 11.59
CA GLU A 221 16.19 21.68 11.93
C GLU A 221 16.37 23.18 12.23
N ALA A 222 15.69 24.06 11.50
CA ALA A 222 15.71 25.49 11.74
C ALA A 222 14.83 25.94 12.92
N GLY A 223 14.10 25.03 13.58
CA GLY A 223 13.21 25.34 14.70
C GLY A 223 12.05 26.27 14.32
N LEU A 224 11.57 26.19 13.07
CA LEU A 224 10.50 27.05 12.58
C LEU A 224 9.13 26.62 13.13
N PRO A 225 8.15 27.53 13.27
CA PRO A 225 6.77 27.16 13.54
C PRO A 225 6.22 26.22 12.47
N MET A 226 5.43 25.23 12.86
CA MET A 226 4.82 24.26 11.95
C MET A 226 3.39 24.64 11.64
N ASP A 227 3.08 24.76 10.35
CA ASP A 227 1.73 25.01 9.89
C ASP A 227 0.87 23.74 10.05
N PRO A 228 -0.47 23.82 10.11
CA PRO A 228 -1.33 22.63 10.26
C PRO A 228 -1.07 21.55 9.21
N ALA A 229 -0.79 21.97 7.98
CA ALA A 229 -0.43 21.08 6.86
C ALA A 229 0.93 20.39 7.03
N ASP A 230 1.85 20.96 7.82
CA ASP A 230 3.11 20.30 8.18
C ASP A 230 2.85 19.26 9.28
N GLN A 231 2.02 19.61 10.27
CA GLN A 231 1.77 18.81 11.46
C GLN A 231 1.19 17.43 11.15
N ILE A 232 0.41 17.26 10.08
CA ILE A 232 -0.15 15.96 9.68
C ILE A 232 0.91 14.95 9.18
N TYR A 233 2.14 15.39 8.90
CA TYR A 233 3.28 14.51 8.56
C TYR A 233 4.25 14.29 9.74
N LEU A 234 4.13 15.10 10.79
CA LEU A 234 5.08 15.14 11.91
C LEU A 234 4.60 14.31 13.10
N GLY A 235 5.54 13.94 13.99
CA GLY A 235 5.26 13.11 15.18
C GLY A 235 5.19 11.61 14.90
N TYR A 236 5.28 11.19 13.62
CA TYR A 236 5.33 9.78 13.24
C TYR A 236 6.75 9.22 13.23
N GLU A 237 6.93 8.04 13.82
CA GLU A 237 8.19 7.29 13.80
C GLU A 237 8.36 6.40 12.56
N ALA A 238 7.25 6.04 11.88
CA ALA A 238 7.30 5.34 10.60
C ALA A 238 6.29 5.89 9.60
N VAL A 239 6.58 5.68 8.33
CA VAL A 239 5.64 5.84 7.22
C VAL A 239 5.43 4.50 6.51
N GLN A 240 4.19 4.16 6.20
CA GLN A 240 3.84 3.00 5.39
C GLN A 240 3.31 3.47 4.04
N LEU A 241 3.92 3.01 2.96
CA LEU A 241 3.52 3.41 1.60
C LEU A 241 2.55 2.43 0.97
N LEU A 242 1.59 2.97 0.21
CA LEU A 242 0.77 2.25 -0.78
C LEU A 242 0.47 3.15 -1.99
N PRO A 243 0.32 2.61 -3.21
CA PRO A 243 1.07 1.45 -3.68
C PRO A 243 2.58 1.71 -3.73
N VAL A 244 3.37 0.64 -3.91
CA VAL A 244 4.79 0.73 -4.34
C VAL A 244 5.06 -0.19 -5.54
N GLU A 245 4.29 -1.27 -5.67
CA GLU A 245 4.50 -2.34 -6.64
C GLU A 245 3.83 -2.04 -7.99
N PRO A 246 4.41 -2.46 -9.12
CA PRO A 246 3.77 -2.37 -10.42
C PRO A 246 2.40 -3.06 -10.42
N THR A 247 1.44 -2.42 -11.06
CA THR A 247 0.04 -2.88 -11.09
C THR A 247 -0.34 -3.36 -12.51
N THR A 248 -1.57 -3.86 -12.62
CA THR A 248 -2.25 -4.14 -13.89
C THR A 248 -2.19 -2.97 -14.90
N VAL A 249 -2.33 -3.31 -16.18
CA VAL A 249 -2.48 -2.35 -17.28
C VAL A 249 -3.94 -2.28 -17.73
N TYR A 250 -4.26 -1.44 -18.72
CA TYR A 250 -5.62 -1.35 -19.29
C TYR A 250 -6.09 -2.69 -19.86
N GLU A 251 -7.20 -3.24 -19.35
CA GLU A 251 -7.72 -4.57 -19.77
C GLU A 251 -8.02 -4.66 -21.27
N ALA A 252 -8.63 -3.62 -21.85
CA ALA A 252 -8.94 -3.53 -23.28
C ALA A 252 -8.38 -2.26 -23.94
N GLY A 253 -7.51 -1.54 -23.22
CA GLY A 253 -6.90 -0.30 -23.70
C GLY A 253 -5.56 -0.53 -24.41
N PRO A 254 -4.91 0.54 -24.86
CA PRO A 254 -3.59 0.43 -25.47
C PRO A 254 -2.57 -0.08 -24.43
N ALA A 255 -1.76 -1.06 -24.82
CA ALA A 255 -0.60 -1.44 -24.04
C ALA A 255 0.42 -0.29 -24.00
N PHE A 256 1.19 -0.19 -22.92
CA PHE A 256 2.23 0.84 -22.77
C PHE A 256 3.44 0.61 -23.70
N TRP A 257 3.59 -0.61 -24.19
CA TRP A 257 4.58 -1.03 -25.17
C TRP A 257 3.89 -1.73 -26.34
N GLN A 258 3.92 -1.11 -27.52
CA GLN A 258 3.29 -1.66 -28.73
C GLN A 258 4.27 -1.71 -29.89
N GLU A 259 4.53 -2.91 -30.38
CA GLU A 259 5.47 -3.15 -31.47
C GLU A 259 4.79 -3.08 -32.84
N SER A 260 5.51 -2.51 -33.81
CA SER A 260 5.16 -2.39 -35.21
C SER A 260 6.43 -2.50 -36.06
N ASP A 261 6.30 -2.77 -37.36
CA ASP A 261 7.42 -2.83 -38.32
C ASP A 261 8.63 -3.65 -37.83
N SER A 262 8.32 -4.86 -37.33
CA SER A 262 9.28 -5.79 -36.72
C SER A 262 10.15 -6.50 -37.76
N SER A 263 11.45 -6.61 -37.47
CA SER A 263 12.45 -7.35 -38.25
C SER A 263 13.50 -7.98 -37.32
N ASP A 264 14.40 -8.81 -37.86
CA ASP A 264 15.47 -9.44 -37.09
C ASP A 264 16.48 -8.44 -36.48
N THR A 265 16.54 -7.23 -37.04
CA THR A 265 17.56 -6.22 -36.67
C THR A 265 16.97 -4.97 -36.02
N GLY A 266 15.64 -4.86 -35.97
CA GLY A 266 14.99 -3.75 -35.30
C GLY A 266 13.47 -3.80 -35.36
N VAL A 267 12.85 -2.98 -34.51
CA VAL A 267 11.41 -2.89 -34.32
C VAL A 267 11.02 -1.44 -34.02
N THR A 268 9.90 -0.99 -34.55
CA THR A 268 9.33 0.33 -34.19
C THR A 268 8.36 0.13 -33.03
N VAL A 269 8.49 0.94 -31.99
CA VAL A 269 7.68 0.81 -30.78
C VAL A 269 6.94 2.11 -30.50
N SER A 270 5.62 2.02 -30.38
CA SER A 270 4.79 3.07 -29.80
C SER A 270 4.78 2.90 -28.28
N LEU A 271 5.34 3.88 -27.58
CA LEU A 271 5.53 3.90 -26.14
C LEU A 271 4.58 4.89 -25.50
N LEU A 272 3.83 4.44 -24.51
CA LEU A 272 2.97 5.28 -23.68
C LEU A 272 3.49 5.30 -22.25
N ARG A 273 3.53 6.48 -21.64
CA ARG A 273 3.88 6.59 -20.21
C ARG A 273 2.78 5.93 -19.39
N PRO A 274 3.11 5.02 -18.45
CA PRO A 274 2.13 4.43 -17.55
C PRO A 274 1.35 5.50 -16.77
N ASP A 275 0.02 5.39 -16.79
CA ASP A 275 -0.91 6.35 -16.17
C ASP A 275 -2.12 5.64 -15.51
N THR A 276 -2.00 4.35 -15.17
CA THR A 276 -3.05 3.65 -14.42
C THR A 276 -3.13 4.16 -12.99
N THR A 277 -4.35 4.39 -12.51
CA THR A 277 -4.63 4.76 -11.11
C THR A 277 -5.15 3.53 -10.38
N ASN A 278 -4.48 3.15 -9.29
CA ASN A 278 -4.83 1.97 -8.50
C ASN A 278 -4.41 2.19 -7.03
N TRP A 279 -5.11 1.54 -6.11
CA TRP A 279 -4.70 1.40 -4.70
C TRP A 279 -3.41 0.61 -4.49
N GLY A 280 -3.07 -0.30 -5.41
CA GLY A 280 -1.90 -1.18 -5.29
C GLY A 280 -2.17 -2.64 -5.06
N TYR A 281 -3.43 -3.06 -5.20
CA TYR A 281 -3.85 -4.42 -4.88
C TYR A 281 -4.07 -5.28 -6.13
N ASP A 282 -4.38 -4.69 -7.28
CA ASP A 282 -4.50 -5.44 -8.53
C ASP A 282 -3.13 -5.60 -9.18
N ASN A 283 -2.37 -6.55 -8.65
CA ASN A 283 -0.97 -6.79 -9.00
C ASN A 283 -0.87 -8.06 -9.86
N VAL A 284 0.08 -8.09 -10.79
CA VAL A 284 0.29 -9.24 -11.69
C VAL A 284 1.47 -10.13 -11.28
N ILE A 285 2.03 -9.89 -10.09
CA ILE A 285 3.24 -10.50 -9.52
C ILE A 285 4.54 -10.23 -10.29
N ALA A 286 4.51 -10.18 -11.62
CA ALA A 286 5.67 -9.84 -12.42
C ALA A 286 6.19 -8.44 -12.07
N GLY A 287 7.49 -8.35 -11.75
CA GLY A 287 8.17 -7.08 -11.56
C GLY A 287 8.01 -6.45 -10.18
N MET A 288 7.43 -7.11 -9.17
CA MET A 288 7.27 -6.48 -7.84
C MET A 288 8.59 -6.22 -7.12
N ALA A 289 9.72 -6.72 -7.64
CA ALA A 289 11.05 -6.32 -7.20
C ALA A 289 11.34 -4.83 -7.46
N THR A 290 10.77 -4.24 -8.52
CA THR A 290 10.97 -2.82 -8.89
C THR A 290 9.77 -1.95 -8.55
N VAL A 291 9.89 -0.64 -8.74
CA VAL A 291 8.93 0.39 -8.35
C VAL A 291 7.89 0.56 -9.46
N ASN A 292 6.63 0.79 -9.06
CA ASN A 292 5.57 1.15 -10.00
C ASN A 292 5.96 2.41 -10.80
N PRO A 293 6.06 2.34 -12.14
CA PRO A 293 6.50 3.47 -12.95
C PRO A 293 5.57 4.69 -12.88
N VAL A 294 4.28 4.51 -12.55
CA VAL A 294 3.31 5.61 -12.36
C VAL A 294 3.74 6.54 -11.21
N LEU A 295 4.42 6.00 -10.21
CA LEU A 295 4.85 6.76 -9.01
C LEU A 295 6.12 7.59 -9.25
N LEU A 296 6.79 7.41 -10.39
CA LEU A 296 8.10 7.97 -10.68
C LEU A 296 7.96 9.23 -11.53
N GLU A 297 8.41 10.38 -11.02
CA GLU A 297 8.37 11.64 -11.77
C GLU A 297 9.27 11.57 -13.02
N SER A 298 10.51 11.13 -12.83
CA SER A 298 11.55 10.94 -13.86
C SER A 298 11.46 9.60 -14.58
N GLY A 299 10.68 8.65 -14.07
CA GLY A 299 10.64 7.27 -14.54
C GLY A 299 11.78 6.38 -14.01
N ARG A 300 12.52 6.81 -12.97
CA ARG A 300 13.69 6.10 -12.44
C ARG A 300 13.46 5.51 -11.04
N PRO A 301 13.77 4.23 -10.81
CA PRO A 301 13.54 3.58 -9.52
C PRO A 301 14.34 4.20 -8.37
N ASP A 302 15.41 4.96 -8.67
CA ASP A 302 16.18 5.79 -7.75
C ASP A 302 15.31 6.65 -6.81
N GLU A 303 14.15 7.12 -7.26
CA GLU A 303 13.28 7.99 -6.45
C GLU A 303 12.80 7.32 -5.15
N LEU A 304 12.69 5.99 -5.12
CA LEU A 304 12.35 5.27 -3.90
C LEU A 304 13.52 5.25 -2.90
N VAL A 305 14.76 5.16 -3.39
CA VAL A 305 15.96 5.27 -2.56
C VAL A 305 16.09 6.69 -2.01
N ASP A 306 15.77 7.71 -2.81
CA ASP A 306 15.79 9.11 -2.39
C ASP A 306 14.78 9.37 -1.26
N LEU A 307 13.55 8.83 -1.39
CA LEU A 307 12.55 8.93 -0.33
C LEU A 307 13.02 8.22 0.95
N ALA A 308 13.53 6.99 0.85
CA ALA A 308 14.09 6.27 1.99
C ALA A 308 15.18 7.11 2.68
N ALA A 309 16.07 7.72 1.89
CA ALA A 309 17.15 8.54 2.44
C ALA A 309 16.64 9.82 3.12
N ALA A 310 15.63 10.49 2.57
CA ALA A 310 15.02 11.66 3.21
C ALA A 310 14.34 11.31 4.55
N LEU A 311 13.75 10.12 4.66
CA LEU A 311 13.12 9.63 5.89
C LEU A 311 14.15 9.23 6.96
N HIS A 312 15.18 8.46 6.59
CA HIS A 312 16.21 8.01 7.52
C HIS A 312 17.09 9.16 8.03
N ASN A 313 17.30 10.19 7.21
CA ASN A 313 18.05 11.40 7.62
C ASN A 313 17.15 12.48 8.25
N PHE A 314 15.88 12.19 8.51
CA PHE A 314 14.97 13.18 9.11
C PHE A 314 15.49 13.64 10.48
N PRO A 315 15.55 14.95 10.76
CA PRO A 315 16.20 15.49 11.96
C PRO A 315 15.47 15.10 13.25
N GLY A 316 16.26 14.88 14.30
CA GLY A 316 15.77 14.40 15.59
C GLY A 316 15.65 12.88 15.59
N THR A 317 14.51 12.36 15.16
CA THR A 317 14.24 10.92 15.10
C THR A 317 14.09 10.50 13.63
N PRO A 318 14.96 9.59 13.12
CA PRO A 318 14.77 8.97 11.82
C PRO A 318 13.36 8.39 11.67
N LYS A 319 12.77 8.57 10.49
CA LYS A 319 11.49 7.97 10.15
C LYS A 319 11.74 6.66 9.45
N ARG A 320 11.17 5.57 9.97
CA ARG A 320 11.26 4.25 9.36
C ARG A 320 10.34 4.13 8.15
N LEU A 321 10.75 3.38 7.16
CA LEU A 321 9.99 3.08 5.95
C LEU A 321 9.41 1.67 6.01
N ILE A 322 8.09 1.56 5.84
CA ILE A 322 7.38 0.28 5.78
C ILE A 322 6.83 0.10 4.37
N PHE A 323 7.19 -1.01 3.73
CA PHE A 323 6.59 -1.42 2.47
C PHE A 323 5.41 -2.32 2.67
N ASP A 324 4.43 -2.15 1.80
CA ASP A 324 3.36 -3.09 1.61
C ASP A 324 3.76 -4.15 0.57
N VAL A 325 3.47 -5.42 0.86
CA VAL A 325 3.74 -6.56 -0.01
C VAL A 325 2.45 -7.33 -0.24
N VAL A 326 2.00 -7.37 -1.49
CA VAL A 326 0.71 -7.96 -1.88
C VAL A 326 0.94 -9.24 -2.68
N TYR A 327 1.31 -10.32 -2.01
CA TYR A 327 1.61 -11.61 -2.67
C TYR A 327 0.52 -12.67 -2.45
N GLY A 328 -0.64 -12.31 -1.88
CA GLY A 328 -1.73 -13.27 -1.61
C GLY A 328 -2.47 -13.75 -2.86
N HIS A 329 -2.39 -13.01 -3.96
CA HIS A 329 -3.02 -13.32 -5.24
C HIS A 329 -2.31 -12.61 -6.40
N SER A 330 -2.70 -12.93 -7.62
CA SER A 330 -2.41 -12.16 -8.83
C SER A 330 -3.72 -11.82 -9.53
N ASP A 331 -3.84 -10.63 -10.12
CA ASP A 331 -4.88 -10.37 -11.11
C ASP A 331 -4.76 -11.34 -12.30
N ASN A 332 -5.85 -11.55 -13.04
CA ASN A 332 -5.88 -12.43 -14.21
C ASN A 332 -4.92 -12.00 -15.32
N GLN A 333 -4.59 -10.71 -15.44
CA GLN A 333 -3.56 -10.24 -16.37
C GLN A 333 -2.18 -10.87 -16.08
N GLY A 334 -1.94 -11.39 -14.87
CA GLY A 334 -0.71 -12.15 -14.57
C GLY A 334 -0.51 -13.38 -15.45
N LEU A 335 -1.58 -13.95 -16.03
CA LEU A 335 -1.50 -15.05 -16.99
C LEU A 335 -0.82 -14.64 -18.32
N ASP A 336 -0.79 -13.34 -18.62
CA ASP A 336 -0.11 -12.79 -19.79
C ASP A 336 1.35 -12.41 -19.49
N ALA A 337 1.73 -12.32 -18.21
CA ALA A 337 3.05 -11.89 -17.76
C ALA A 337 3.94 -13.03 -17.24
N LEU A 338 3.33 -14.09 -16.68
CA LEU A 338 4.02 -15.17 -15.98
C LEU A 338 3.65 -16.54 -16.54
N SER A 339 4.56 -17.49 -16.40
CA SER A 339 4.32 -18.90 -16.68
C SER A 339 3.13 -19.43 -15.89
N SER A 340 2.32 -20.32 -16.49
CA SER A 340 1.19 -20.96 -15.81
C SER A 340 1.58 -21.69 -14.53
N HIS A 341 2.86 -22.08 -14.40
CA HIS A 341 3.41 -22.74 -13.20
C HIS A 341 3.47 -21.82 -11.96
N PHE A 342 3.33 -20.50 -12.12
CA PHE A 342 3.18 -19.58 -10.99
C PHE A 342 1.82 -19.69 -10.30
N PHE A 343 0.82 -20.31 -10.94
CA PHE A 343 -0.57 -20.25 -10.51
C PHE A 343 -1.12 -21.61 -10.07
N ALA A 344 -1.92 -21.59 -9.00
CA ALA A 344 -2.67 -22.73 -8.47
C ALA A 344 -4.14 -22.77 -8.97
N GLY A 345 -4.52 -21.82 -9.82
CA GLY A 345 -5.87 -21.68 -10.38
C GLY A 345 -6.61 -20.43 -9.90
N PRO A 346 -7.84 -20.20 -10.38
CA PRO A 346 -8.57 -18.96 -10.15
C PRO A 346 -9.05 -18.77 -8.69
N ASN A 347 -9.19 -17.52 -8.26
CA ASN A 347 -9.79 -17.10 -6.99
C ASN A 347 -10.67 -15.83 -7.18
N MET A 348 -11.15 -15.24 -6.07
CA MET A 348 -12.03 -14.07 -6.13
C MET A 348 -11.35 -12.77 -6.60
N TYR A 349 -10.02 -12.71 -6.57
CA TYR A 349 -9.19 -11.56 -6.95
C TYR A 349 -8.38 -11.81 -8.24
N GLY A 350 -8.60 -12.93 -8.92
CA GLY A 350 -7.83 -13.35 -10.10
C GLY A 350 -7.32 -14.79 -9.96
N GLN A 351 -6.05 -14.98 -9.61
CA GLN A 351 -5.35 -16.25 -9.50
C GLN A 351 -4.73 -16.45 -8.11
N ASN A 352 -4.85 -17.66 -7.58
CA ASN A 352 -4.01 -18.13 -6.47
C ASN A 352 -2.60 -18.41 -6.99
N LEU A 353 -1.58 -18.08 -6.19
CA LEU A 353 -0.20 -18.45 -6.52
C LEU A 353 0.13 -19.87 -6.03
N ALA A 354 1.02 -20.53 -6.75
CA ALA A 354 1.49 -21.88 -6.46
C ALA A 354 2.62 -21.87 -5.40
N TYR A 355 2.34 -21.38 -4.18
CA TYR A 355 3.34 -21.25 -3.10
C TYR A 355 4.05 -22.56 -2.72
N GLN A 356 3.43 -23.70 -3.00
CA GLN A 356 4.00 -25.02 -2.72
C GLN A 356 4.99 -25.48 -3.80
N THR A 357 5.08 -24.79 -4.94
CA THR A 357 6.12 -25.02 -5.95
C THR A 357 7.43 -24.38 -5.46
N PRO A 358 8.50 -25.17 -5.22
CA PRO A 358 9.74 -24.64 -4.63
C PRO A 358 10.36 -23.46 -5.37
N ALA A 359 10.36 -23.50 -6.70
CA ALA A 359 10.88 -22.41 -7.55
C ALA A 359 10.04 -21.13 -7.42
N VAL A 360 8.71 -21.23 -7.48
CA VAL A 360 7.79 -20.08 -7.32
C VAL A 360 8.01 -19.43 -5.96
N ARG A 361 8.00 -20.21 -4.88
CA ARG A 361 8.22 -19.71 -3.52
C ARG A 361 9.58 -19.02 -3.38
N ALA A 362 10.64 -19.61 -3.94
CA ALA A 362 11.98 -19.03 -3.93
C ALA A 362 12.06 -17.71 -4.71
N ILE A 363 11.43 -17.66 -5.90
CA ILE A 363 11.36 -16.45 -6.73
C ILE A 363 10.60 -15.33 -6.01
N LEU A 364 9.45 -15.63 -5.38
CA LEU A 364 8.69 -14.63 -4.61
C LEU A 364 9.52 -14.10 -3.42
N LEU A 365 10.22 -14.96 -2.68
CA LEU A 365 11.09 -14.52 -1.58
C LEU A 365 12.26 -13.65 -2.07
N GLU A 366 12.86 -13.99 -3.21
CA GLU A 366 13.90 -13.18 -3.83
C GLU A 366 13.37 -11.83 -4.34
N MET A 367 12.16 -11.82 -4.90
CA MET A 367 11.47 -10.60 -5.33
C MET A 367 11.23 -9.67 -4.14
N GLN A 368 10.71 -10.20 -3.03
CA GLN A 368 10.55 -9.47 -1.77
C GLN A 368 11.90 -8.94 -1.27
N ARG A 369 12.96 -9.75 -1.30
CA ARG A 369 14.31 -9.32 -0.87
C ARG A 369 14.77 -8.10 -1.67
N ARG A 370 14.73 -8.18 -3.00
CA ARG A 370 15.13 -7.07 -3.89
C ARG A 370 14.33 -5.80 -3.62
N LYS A 371 13.01 -5.93 -3.41
CA LYS A 371 12.14 -4.81 -3.07
C LYS A 371 12.52 -4.17 -1.75
N VAL A 372 12.69 -4.97 -0.70
CA VAL A 372 12.98 -4.47 0.65
C VAL A 372 14.38 -3.85 0.74
N ASP A 373 15.35 -4.32 -0.07
CA ASP A 373 16.69 -3.73 -0.18
C ASP A 373 16.73 -2.30 -0.75
N PHE A 374 15.61 -1.74 -1.23
CA PHE A 374 15.52 -0.29 -1.43
C PHE A 374 15.70 0.50 -0.12
N GLY A 375 15.47 -0.13 1.03
CA GLY A 375 15.74 0.42 2.35
C GLY A 375 14.52 0.47 3.25
N ALA A 376 13.66 -0.55 3.25
CA ALA A 376 12.53 -0.61 4.17
C ALA A 376 12.94 -1.25 5.52
N ASP A 377 12.65 -0.57 6.62
CA ASP A 377 12.84 -1.08 7.97
C ASP A 377 11.73 -2.06 8.40
N GLY A 378 10.58 -2.01 7.72
CA GLY A 378 9.42 -2.83 7.99
C GLY A 378 8.69 -3.32 6.75
N VAL A 379 7.92 -4.39 6.90
CA VAL A 379 7.06 -4.98 5.86
C VAL A 379 5.67 -5.22 6.43
N ARG A 380 4.64 -4.70 5.76
CA ARG A 380 3.26 -5.16 5.91
C ARG A 380 3.00 -6.22 4.84
N VAL A 381 2.58 -7.41 5.26
CA VAL A 381 2.01 -8.41 4.36
C VAL A 381 0.51 -8.17 4.30
N ASP A 382 0.06 -7.67 3.16
CA ASP A 382 -1.36 -7.42 2.88
C ASP A 382 -2.11 -8.73 2.68
N GLY A 383 -3.36 -8.78 3.12
CA GLY A 383 -4.20 -9.96 2.95
C GLY A 383 -3.53 -11.27 3.38
N ALA A 384 -2.81 -11.30 4.51
CA ALA A 384 -2.06 -12.48 4.97
C ALA A 384 -2.96 -13.72 5.19
N GLN A 385 -4.28 -13.54 5.28
CA GLN A 385 -5.23 -14.64 5.25
C GLN A 385 -5.34 -15.35 3.89
N ASP A 386 -4.94 -14.73 2.78
CA ASP A 386 -5.16 -15.23 1.42
C ASP A 386 -4.05 -16.17 0.93
N PHE A 387 -2.95 -16.28 1.68
CA PHE A 387 -1.87 -17.25 1.45
C PHE A 387 -2.37 -18.66 1.78
N LYS A 388 -3.06 -19.26 0.81
CA LYS A 388 -3.72 -20.56 0.93
C LYS A 388 -3.23 -21.54 -0.13
N TRP A 389 -3.29 -22.82 0.21
CA TRP A 389 -3.06 -23.93 -0.71
C TRP A 389 -4.11 -25.02 -0.49
N TRP A 390 -4.41 -25.79 -1.54
CA TRP A 390 -5.36 -26.89 -1.45
C TRP A 390 -4.67 -28.17 -0.96
N ASP A 391 -5.11 -28.70 0.17
CA ASP A 391 -4.69 -30.02 0.66
C ASP A 391 -5.59 -31.12 0.05
N PRO A 392 -5.09 -31.92 -0.91
CA PRO A 392 -5.91 -32.96 -1.53
C PRO A 392 -6.20 -34.13 -0.58
N GLY A 393 -5.40 -34.36 0.45
CA GLY A 393 -5.63 -35.42 1.43
C GLY A 393 -6.76 -35.06 2.40
N ALA A 394 -6.81 -33.80 2.83
CA ALA A 394 -7.84 -33.28 3.72
C ALA A 394 -9.07 -32.72 2.98
N GLN A 395 -8.96 -32.46 1.67
CA GLN A 395 -9.98 -31.79 0.85
C GLN A 395 -10.37 -30.41 1.42
N GLU A 396 -9.37 -29.64 1.85
CA GLU A 396 -9.56 -28.32 2.44
C GLU A 396 -8.51 -27.32 1.96
N LEU A 397 -8.89 -26.04 1.91
CA LEU A 397 -7.92 -24.96 1.75
C LEU A 397 -7.24 -24.70 3.09
N LYS A 398 -5.93 -24.84 3.14
CA LYS A 398 -5.09 -24.56 4.29
C LYS A 398 -4.33 -23.27 4.09
N HIS A 399 -4.05 -22.58 5.20
CA HIS A 399 -3.17 -21.43 5.19
C HIS A 399 -1.69 -21.86 5.20
N ASP A 400 -0.84 -21.13 4.47
CA ASP A 400 0.61 -21.39 4.40
C ASP A 400 1.36 -20.52 5.41
N ASP A 401 1.16 -20.78 6.70
CA ASP A 401 1.82 -20.02 7.78
C ASP A 401 3.35 -20.19 7.74
N ASP A 402 3.85 -21.31 7.23
CA ASP A 402 5.28 -21.52 6.98
C ASP A 402 5.82 -20.54 5.93
N TYR A 403 5.02 -20.16 4.93
CA TYR A 403 5.42 -19.15 3.94
C TYR A 403 5.42 -17.76 4.54
N LEU A 404 4.40 -17.38 5.30
CA LEU A 404 4.40 -16.12 6.06
C LEU A 404 5.63 -16.01 6.96
N GLN A 405 6.05 -17.11 7.59
CA GLN A 405 7.28 -17.16 8.37
C GLN A 405 8.54 -17.03 7.49
N SER A 406 8.55 -17.68 6.33
CA SER A 406 9.68 -17.59 5.38
C SER A 406 9.87 -16.15 4.88
N MET A 407 8.78 -15.39 4.68
CA MET A 407 8.82 -13.97 4.34
C MET A 407 9.51 -13.15 5.45
N ALA A 408 9.19 -13.43 6.73
CA ALA A 408 9.83 -12.79 7.88
C ALA A 408 11.30 -13.15 8.06
N ASP A 409 11.71 -14.34 7.62
CA ASP A 409 13.06 -14.88 7.76
C ASP A 409 14.06 -14.35 6.73
N VAL A 410 13.59 -13.67 5.66
CA VAL A 410 14.46 -13.11 4.64
C VAL A 410 15.40 -12.07 5.25
N VAL A 411 16.70 -12.34 5.20
CA VAL A 411 17.75 -11.39 5.57
C VAL A 411 17.98 -10.45 4.39
N GLN A 412 17.88 -9.16 4.70
CA GLN A 412 18.07 -8.03 3.81
C GLN A 412 19.49 -7.48 3.95
N GLU A 413 19.96 -6.75 2.95
CA GLU A 413 21.26 -6.09 2.99
C GLU A 413 21.22 -4.71 2.34
N VAL A 414 21.46 -3.68 3.15
CA VAL A 414 21.49 -2.29 2.69
C VAL A 414 22.76 -1.63 3.17
N ALA A 415 23.49 -1.00 2.24
CA ALA A 415 24.76 -0.33 2.52
C ALA A 415 25.79 -1.21 3.28
N GLY A 416 25.78 -2.53 3.03
CA GLY A 416 26.63 -3.50 3.72
C GLY A 416 26.15 -3.93 5.11
N THR A 417 25.03 -3.40 5.58
CA THR A 417 24.39 -3.82 6.84
C THR A 417 23.35 -4.90 6.58
N ARG A 418 23.53 -6.06 7.20
CA ARG A 418 22.56 -7.15 7.19
C ARG A 418 21.50 -6.95 8.27
N TYR A 419 20.23 -7.12 7.91
CA TYR A 419 19.11 -6.97 8.85
C TYR A 419 17.90 -7.85 8.52
N ARG A 420 16.96 -7.95 9.46
CA ARG A 420 15.60 -8.47 9.29
C ARG A 420 14.62 -7.33 9.62
N PRO A 421 13.68 -6.98 8.74
CA PRO A 421 12.73 -5.90 8.99
C PRO A 421 11.69 -6.32 10.05
N TRP A 422 10.97 -5.32 10.56
CA TRP A 422 9.80 -5.52 11.40
C TRP A 422 8.61 -5.98 10.54
N PHE A 423 7.85 -6.99 10.98
CA PHE A 423 6.76 -7.57 10.18
C PHE A 423 5.38 -7.29 10.79
N ILE A 424 4.47 -6.85 9.93
CA ILE A 424 3.05 -6.62 10.23
C ILE A 424 2.23 -7.49 9.27
N PHE A 425 1.25 -8.23 9.78
CA PHE A 425 0.36 -9.05 8.98
C PHE A 425 -1.05 -8.48 9.04
N GLU A 426 -1.61 -8.14 7.88
CA GLU A 426 -3.04 -7.91 7.79
C GLU A 426 -3.75 -9.28 7.73
N ASP A 427 -4.20 -9.76 8.89
CA ASP A 427 -4.88 -11.05 8.98
C ASP A 427 -6.09 -10.98 9.91
N GLY A 428 -7.27 -11.29 9.36
CA GLY A 428 -8.55 -11.32 10.06
C GLY A 428 -9.23 -12.68 10.03
N ARG A 429 -8.48 -13.78 9.95
CA ARG A 429 -9.06 -15.14 9.91
C ARG A 429 -10.07 -15.35 11.05
N PRO A 430 -11.22 -16.01 10.80
CA PRO A 430 -11.54 -16.80 9.60
C PRO A 430 -12.25 -16.00 8.49
N TRP A 431 -11.99 -14.69 8.32
CA TRP A 431 -12.46 -13.93 7.16
C TRP A 431 -12.24 -14.71 5.84
N PRO A 432 -13.22 -14.74 4.91
CA PRO A 432 -14.47 -13.97 4.89
C PRO A 432 -15.72 -14.73 5.40
N ASN A 433 -15.59 -15.71 6.29
CA ASN A 433 -16.75 -16.41 6.86
C ASN A 433 -17.79 -15.42 7.40
N GLU A 434 -19.10 -15.67 7.23
CA GLU A 434 -20.15 -14.70 7.58
C GLU A 434 -20.09 -14.19 9.05
N ASP A 435 -19.63 -15.02 9.98
CA ASP A 435 -19.54 -14.73 11.42
C ASP A 435 -18.17 -14.23 11.88
N TRP A 436 -17.24 -13.95 10.95
CA TRP A 436 -15.85 -13.58 11.26
C TRP A 436 -15.73 -12.40 12.24
N GLU A 437 -16.65 -11.43 12.20
CA GLU A 437 -16.64 -10.27 13.12
C GLU A 437 -16.81 -10.69 14.59
N LEU A 438 -17.34 -11.89 14.84
CA LEU A 438 -17.49 -12.49 16.16
C LEU A 438 -16.41 -13.54 16.43
N SER A 439 -16.03 -14.33 15.43
CA SER A 439 -15.13 -15.47 15.59
C SER A 439 -13.64 -15.16 15.43
N SER A 440 -13.29 -14.05 14.77
CA SER A 440 -11.88 -13.67 14.60
C SER A 440 -11.26 -13.24 15.93
N THR A 441 -10.07 -13.80 16.19
CA THR A 441 -9.23 -13.43 17.33
C THR A 441 -8.23 -12.33 16.96
N TYR A 442 -7.92 -12.13 15.68
CA TYR A 442 -6.86 -11.24 15.18
C TYR A 442 -5.47 -11.53 15.75
N ARG A 443 -5.21 -12.76 16.20
CA ARG A 443 -3.93 -13.16 16.82
C ARG A 443 -3.30 -14.41 16.21
N TRP A 444 -3.95 -15.02 15.21
CA TRP A 444 -3.50 -16.30 14.67
C TRP A 444 -2.03 -16.28 14.26
N VAL A 445 -1.64 -15.30 13.44
CA VAL A 445 -0.26 -15.17 12.96
C VAL A 445 0.69 -14.84 14.11
N ILE A 446 0.33 -13.94 15.03
CA ILE A 446 1.13 -13.59 16.21
C ILE A 446 1.40 -14.82 17.09
N GLU A 447 0.40 -15.69 17.27
CA GLU A 447 0.51 -16.87 18.14
C GLU A 447 1.30 -18.03 17.52
N HIS A 448 1.44 -18.06 16.18
CA HIS A 448 2.06 -19.17 15.45
C HIS A 448 3.42 -18.84 14.81
N GLN A 449 3.75 -17.56 14.64
CA GLN A 449 5.08 -17.13 14.19
C GLN A 449 6.15 -17.36 15.26
N ARG A 450 7.40 -17.58 14.82
CA ARG A 450 8.57 -17.77 15.69
C ARG A 450 9.13 -16.47 16.24
N ASP A 451 8.92 -15.37 15.53
CA ASP A 451 9.40 -14.04 15.91
C ASP A 451 8.44 -13.42 16.94
N PRO A 452 8.90 -13.02 18.14
CA PRO A 452 8.04 -12.48 19.19
C PRO A 452 7.57 -11.03 18.93
N ASP A 453 8.12 -10.38 17.91
CA ASP A 453 7.92 -8.97 17.57
C ASP A 453 7.08 -8.77 16.29
N VAL A 454 6.41 -9.82 15.81
CA VAL A 454 5.42 -9.69 14.73
C VAL A 454 4.14 -9.03 15.23
N PHE A 455 3.51 -8.27 14.34
CA PHE A 455 2.27 -7.57 14.61
C PHE A 455 1.16 -8.02 13.67
N GLN A 456 -0.08 -7.89 14.10
CA GLN A 456 -1.26 -8.03 13.25
C GLN A 456 -2.14 -6.79 13.28
N TRP A 457 -2.98 -6.61 12.28
CA TRP A 457 -4.07 -5.64 12.36
C TRP A 457 -5.07 -6.02 13.46
N GLY A 458 -5.30 -5.11 14.40
CA GLY A 458 -6.25 -5.32 15.49
C GLY A 458 -7.72 -5.14 15.07
N PRO A 459 -8.69 -5.47 15.95
CA PRO A 459 -10.12 -5.51 15.62
C PRO A 459 -10.76 -4.16 15.26
N LEU A 460 -10.12 -3.05 15.64
CA LEU A 460 -10.57 -1.70 15.28
C LEU A 460 -9.94 -1.20 13.95
N SER A 461 -8.81 -1.80 13.58
CA SER A 461 -8.05 -1.44 12.38
C SER A 461 -8.47 -2.30 11.20
N PHE A 462 -8.64 -3.61 11.42
CA PHE A 462 -9.11 -4.53 10.40
C PHE A 462 -10.52 -4.17 9.97
N ALA A 463 -10.82 -4.46 8.70
CA ALA A 463 -12.03 -4.16 7.94
C ALA A 463 -13.31 -3.78 8.72
N HIS A 464 -14.12 -2.93 8.07
CA HIS A 464 -15.52 -2.65 8.42
C HIS A 464 -15.82 -1.75 9.64
N ASN A 465 -14.84 -1.05 10.21
CA ASN A 465 -15.10 -0.12 11.31
C ASN A 465 -15.68 1.23 10.83
N THR A 466 -16.84 1.61 11.40
CA THR A 466 -17.65 2.76 10.97
C THR A 466 -17.98 3.68 12.17
N PRO A 467 -17.01 4.47 12.66
CA PRO A 467 -17.15 5.29 13.87
C PRO A 467 -18.20 6.41 13.78
N PHE A 468 -18.73 6.70 12.59
CA PHE A 468 -19.83 7.66 12.38
C PHE A 468 -21.23 7.09 12.68
N LEU A 469 -21.37 5.78 12.90
CA LEU A 469 -22.65 5.18 13.29
C LEU A 469 -22.93 5.46 14.77
N TYR A 470 -24.18 5.81 15.06
CA TYR A 470 -24.63 6.03 16.43
C TYR A 470 -24.57 4.72 17.23
N THR A 471 -24.09 4.77 18.47
CA THR A 471 -23.79 3.63 19.37
C THR A 471 -22.59 2.77 18.99
N PHE A 472 -21.80 3.13 17.99
CA PHE A 472 -20.64 2.35 17.54
C PHE A 472 -19.68 2.02 18.69
N TRP A 473 -19.28 3.02 19.49
CA TRP A 473 -18.27 2.85 20.54
C TRP A 473 -18.71 1.92 21.67
N LEU A 474 -19.98 2.00 22.09
CA LEU A 474 -20.53 1.05 23.07
C LEU A 474 -20.75 -0.33 22.45
N GLY A 475 -21.18 -0.40 21.18
CA GLY A 475 -21.34 -1.67 20.46
C GLY A 475 -20.00 -2.43 20.28
N LYS A 476 -18.90 -1.70 20.12
CA LYS A 476 -17.53 -2.26 20.06
C LYS A 476 -16.82 -2.32 21.41
N TYR A 477 -17.49 -2.01 22.54
CA TYR A 477 -16.84 -1.98 23.85
C TYR A 477 -16.18 -3.31 24.22
N TRP A 478 -16.77 -4.45 23.85
CA TRP A 478 -16.17 -5.76 24.07
C TRP A 478 -14.89 -5.98 23.25
N ARG A 479 -14.82 -5.53 21.99
CA ARG A 479 -13.58 -5.53 21.19
C ARG A 479 -12.54 -4.57 21.76
N ILE A 480 -12.98 -3.43 22.30
CA ILE A 480 -12.09 -2.51 23.02
C ILE A 480 -11.48 -3.22 24.23
N ARG A 481 -12.28 -3.96 25.02
CA ARG A 481 -11.79 -4.76 26.16
C ARG A 481 -10.72 -5.77 25.72
N GLU A 482 -10.91 -6.47 24.60
CA GLU A 482 -9.90 -7.37 24.05
C GLU A 482 -8.59 -6.63 23.69
N CYS A 483 -8.68 -5.40 23.15
CA CYS A 483 -7.51 -4.57 22.88
C CYS A 483 -6.72 -4.26 24.16
N LEU A 484 -7.40 -4.07 25.30
CA LEU A 484 -6.73 -3.80 26.57
C LEU A 484 -5.95 -5.03 27.06
N ASP A 485 -6.53 -6.22 26.87
CA ASP A 485 -6.03 -7.47 27.42
C ASP A 485 -4.97 -8.14 26.50
N SER A 486 -5.02 -7.90 25.19
CA SER A 486 -4.19 -8.60 24.19
C SER A 486 -3.64 -7.72 23.06
N GLY A 487 -3.80 -6.40 23.10
CA GLY A 487 -3.46 -5.50 21.99
C GLY A 487 -1.98 -5.13 21.83
N ALA A 488 -1.06 -5.59 22.67
CA ALA A 488 0.35 -5.18 22.65
C ALA A 488 1.06 -5.42 21.30
N ASN A 489 0.64 -6.44 20.56
CA ASN A 489 1.14 -6.79 19.23
C ASN A 489 0.16 -6.45 18.09
N TRP A 490 -0.76 -5.51 18.32
CA TRP A 490 -1.69 -5.06 17.29
C TRP A 490 -1.34 -3.70 16.72
N ILE A 491 -1.58 -3.53 15.41
CA ILE A 491 -1.79 -2.22 14.82
C ILE A 491 -3.18 -1.75 15.23
N SER A 492 -3.28 -0.59 15.88
CA SER A 492 -4.50 -0.04 16.45
C SER A 492 -4.92 1.27 15.76
N GLY A 493 -6.19 1.62 15.89
CA GLY A 493 -6.78 2.79 15.23
C GLY A 493 -8.03 2.43 14.46
N THR A 494 -8.73 3.43 13.93
CA THR A 494 -9.93 3.25 13.09
C THR A 494 -9.87 4.13 11.84
N SER A 495 -8.69 4.66 11.52
CA SER A 495 -8.49 5.76 10.56
C SER A 495 -7.43 5.39 9.54
N ASN A 496 -7.52 4.16 9.02
CA ASN A 496 -6.69 3.66 7.94
C ASN A 496 -7.43 3.71 6.59
N HIS A 497 -6.75 3.38 5.50
CA HIS A 497 -7.34 3.46 4.15
C HIS A 497 -8.59 2.56 3.97
N ASP A 498 -8.66 1.36 4.58
CA ASP A 498 -9.82 0.46 4.47
C ASP A 498 -11.03 0.94 5.26
N THR A 499 -10.80 1.35 6.50
CA THR A 499 -11.86 1.82 7.39
C THR A 499 -12.47 3.12 6.87
N LEU A 500 -11.66 4.06 6.36
CA LEU A 500 -12.15 5.27 5.71
C LEU A 500 -12.95 4.95 4.44
N ARG A 501 -12.44 4.07 3.57
CA ARG A 501 -13.16 3.62 2.37
C ARG A 501 -14.49 2.99 2.74
N ARG A 502 -14.52 2.09 3.74
CA ARG A 502 -15.77 1.48 4.19
C ARG A 502 -16.80 2.54 4.56
N GLY A 503 -16.39 3.61 5.25
CA GLY A 503 -17.32 4.64 5.67
C GLY A 503 -18.08 5.30 4.52
N THR A 504 -17.47 5.33 3.34
CA THR A 504 -18.05 5.92 2.13
C THR A 504 -19.00 4.97 1.39
N GLN A 505 -18.89 3.67 1.65
CA GLN A 505 -19.73 2.61 1.08
C GLN A 505 -21.01 2.32 1.88
N VAL A 506 -21.17 2.93 3.06
CA VAL A 506 -22.29 2.65 3.97
C VAL A 506 -23.52 3.50 3.62
N SER A 507 -24.71 2.91 3.66
CA SER A 507 -25.97 3.62 3.44
C SER A 507 -26.16 4.81 4.40
N PRO A 508 -26.34 6.05 3.89
CA PRO A 508 -26.68 7.21 4.72
C PRO A 508 -28.03 7.12 5.45
N LYS A 509 -28.81 6.05 5.22
CA LYS A 509 -30.07 5.77 5.91
C LYS A 509 -29.87 5.01 7.23
N MET A 510 -28.65 4.54 7.52
CA MET A 510 -28.34 3.92 8.80
C MET A 510 -28.45 4.96 9.94
N ASN A 511 -28.36 4.50 11.19
CA ASN A 511 -28.45 5.37 12.35
C ASN A 511 -27.14 6.18 12.51
N ILE A 512 -27.02 7.29 11.77
CA ILE A 512 -25.81 8.13 11.75
C ILE A 512 -25.73 9.00 13.02
N ASN A 513 -24.54 9.14 13.62
CA ASN A 513 -24.30 10.10 14.69
C ASN A 513 -24.25 11.53 14.14
N THR A 514 -25.42 12.17 14.05
CA THR A 514 -25.59 13.57 13.60
C THR A 514 -25.00 14.62 14.54
N ARG A 515 -24.40 14.22 15.68
CA ARG A 515 -23.68 15.14 16.57
C ARG A 515 -22.26 15.44 16.11
N LEU A 516 -21.73 14.62 15.19
CA LEU A 516 -20.40 14.83 14.64
C LEU A 516 -20.35 16.06 13.72
N GLY A 517 -21.40 16.32 12.94
CA GLY A 517 -21.41 17.44 12.01
C GLY A 517 -22.81 17.75 11.49
N THR A 518 -22.93 18.89 10.80
CA THR A 518 -24.16 19.34 10.17
C THR A 518 -24.32 18.79 8.76
N THR A 519 -23.21 18.54 8.07
CA THR A 519 -23.16 17.90 6.75
C THR A 519 -22.63 16.48 6.86
N ARG A 520 -22.88 15.66 5.83
CA ARG A 520 -22.35 14.28 5.77
C ARG A 520 -20.84 14.25 5.66
N MET A 521 -20.25 15.21 4.93
CA MET A 521 -18.80 15.37 4.83
C MET A 521 -18.21 15.65 6.20
N GLU A 522 -18.74 16.64 6.93
CA GLU A 522 -18.28 16.95 8.30
C GLU A 522 -18.43 15.75 9.26
N ILE A 523 -19.52 14.99 9.14
CA ILE A 523 -19.73 13.79 9.95
C ILE A 523 -18.65 12.74 9.67
N LEU A 524 -18.36 12.48 8.40
CA LEU A 524 -17.36 11.50 7.98
C LEU A 524 -15.96 11.95 8.40
N ASP A 525 -15.59 13.17 8.05
CA ASP A 525 -14.27 13.76 8.38
C ASP A 525 -14.02 13.71 9.87
N LYS A 526 -15.00 14.14 10.69
CA LYS A 526 -14.86 14.12 12.15
C LYS A 526 -14.99 12.73 12.77
N ALA A 527 -15.46 11.72 12.05
CA ALA A 527 -15.46 10.35 12.54
C ALA A 527 -14.06 9.72 12.45
N TYR A 528 -13.31 10.05 11.40
CA TYR A 528 -11.98 9.50 11.11
C TYR A 528 -10.82 10.45 11.47
N ASP A 529 -11.06 11.74 11.67
CA ASP A 529 -10.18 12.69 12.35
C ASP A 529 -10.89 13.22 13.60
N ASN A 530 -10.92 12.40 14.67
CA ASN A 530 -11.65 12.69 15.90
C ASN A 530 -10.71 12.80 17.10
N PRO A 531 -10.63 13.94 17.81
CA PRO A 531 -9.76 14.10 18.98
C PRO A 531 -10.01 13.07 20.10
N ALA A 532 -11.27 12.65 20.30
CA ALA A 532 -11.60 11.63 21.29
C ALA A 532 -11.12 10.23 20.86
N ALA A 533 -11.35 9.85 19.59
CA ALA A 533 -10.85 8.57 19.06
C ALA A 533 -9.31 8.53 19.04
N HIS A 534 -8.65 9.62 18.66
CA HIS A 534 -7.19 9.74 18.73
C HIS A 534 -6.68 9.61 20.16
N THR A 535 -7.35 10.23 21.15
CA THR A 535 -6.97 10.07 22.56
C THR A 535 -7.12 8.62 23.02
N LEU A 536 -8.22 7.96 22.63
CA LEU A 536 -8.43 6.55 22.94
C LEU A 536 -7.27 5.71 22.38
N THR A 537 -6.95 5.85 21.10
CA THR A 537 -5.92 5.06 20.42
C THR A 537 -4.50 5.36 20.93
N TYR A 538 -4.12 6.64 21.05
CA TYR A 538 -2.74 7.03 21.38
C TYR A 538 -2.41 6.94 22.87
N VAL A 539 -3.41 7.13 23.75
CA VAL A 539 -3.18 7.24 25.20
C VAL A 539 -3.72 6.04 25.96
N ALA A 540 -4.91 5.56 25.62
CA ALA A 540 -5.54 4.48 26.38
C ALA A 540 -5.17 3.10 25.82
N LEU A 541 -5.28 2.87 24.52
CA LEU A 541 -5.14 1.54 23.94
C LEU A 541 -3.67 1.06 23.82
N PRO A 542 -3.43 -0.25 24.07
CA PRO A 542 -2.19 -0.94 23.69
C PRO A 542 -1.95 -0.97 22.17
N GLY A 543 -0.77 -1.45 21.77
CA GLY A 543 -0.40 -1.66 20.36
C GLY A 543 0.27 -0.47 19.68
N VAL A 544 0.23 -0.41 18.35
CA VAL A 544 0.86 0.66 17.55
C VAL A 544 -0.23 1.39 16.76
N PRO A 545 -0.54 2.66 17.11
CA PRO A 545 -1.46 3.49 16.35
C PRO A 545 -1.03 3.67 14.89
N MET A 546 -1.98 3.57 13.96
CA MET A 546 -1.78 3.90 12.55
C MET A 546 -2.87 4.86 12.08
N ASP A 547 -2.43 5.97 11.48
CA ASP A 547 -3.30 6.96 10.84
C ASP A 547 -3.06 6.98 9.34
N PHE A 548 -4.11 7.26 8.57
CA PHE A 548 -4.02 7.47 7.13
C PHE A 548 -3.98 8.96 6.81
N LEU A 549 -3.05 9.35 5.93
CA LEU A 549 -2.81 10.75 5.60
C LEU A 549 -4.06 11.46 5.07
N ASN A 550 -4.87 10.81 4.22
CA ASN A 550 -6.12 11.42 3.74
C ASN A 550 -7.12 11.67 4.88
N ALA A 551 -7.22 10.76 5.86
CA ALA A 551 -8.06 10.97 7.04
C ALA A 551 -7.59 12.19 7.84
N MET A 552 -6.27 12.28 8.11
CA MET A 552 -5.68 13.41 8.84
C MET A 552 -5.76 14.73 8.09
N ALA A 553 -5.77 14.68 6.75
CA ALA A 553 -5.97 15.82 5.88
C ALA A 553 -7.45 16.18 5.68
N ARG A 554 -8.39 15.34 6.15
CA ARG A 554 -9.83 15.43 5.85
C ARG A 554 -10.09 15.50 4.35
N ALA A 555 -9.28 14.76 3.60
CA ALA A 555 -9.44 14.59 2.18
C ALA A 555 -10.38 13.41 1.92
N SER A 556 -11.10 13.48 0.81
CA SER A 556 -11.92 12.36 0.37
C SER A 556 -11.08 11.12 0.08
N TRP A 557 -11.74 9.97 0.13
CA TRP A 557 -11.15 8.68 -0.15
C TRP A 557 -12.20 7.70 -0.66
N GLY A 558 -11.82 6.75 -1.50
CA GLY A 558 -12.75 5.77 -2.06
C GLY A 558 -12.00 4.77 -2.91
N PHE A 559 -12.69 3.78 -3.45
CA PHE A 559 -12.07 2.82 -4.35
C PHE A 559 -11.81 3.49 -5.71
N VAL A 560 -10.57 3.47 -6.18
CA VAL A 560 -10.14 4.10 -7.46
C VAL A 560 -9.33 3.12 -8.29
N ARG A 561 -9.83 2.87 -9.50
CA ARG A 561 -9.29 1.90 -10.45
C ARG A 561 -9.72 2.26 -11.89
N ASN A 562 -8.82 2.81 -12.71
CA ASN A 562 -9.20 3.34 -14.04
C ASN A 562 -8.92 2.39 -15.22
N GLN A 563 -8.38 1.21 -14.94
CA GLN A 563 -7.94 0.25 -15.94
C GLN A 563 -8.99 -0.81 -16.33
N ASP A 564 -10.10 -0.90 -15.57
CA ASP A 564 -11.17 -1.86 -15.79
C ASP A 564 -11.94 -1.59 -17.08
N ASP A 565 -12.00 -2.58 -17.98
CA ASP A 565 -12.89 -2.56 -19.13
C ASP A 565 -14.14 -3.39 -18.88
N ARG A 566 -13.97 -4.60 -18.34
CA ARG A 566 -15.07 -5.57 -18.21
C ARG A 566 -16.05 -5.16 -17.12
N TYR A 567 -15.55 -4.80 -15.94
CA TYR A 567 -16.38 -4.54 -14.75
C TYR A 567 -16.41 -3.08 -14.31
N GLY A 568 -15.75 -2.16 -15.02
CA GLY A 568 -15.61 -0.76 -14.58
C GLY A 568 -16.95 -0.06 -14.30
N VAL A 569 -17.98 -0.31 -15.13
CA VAL A 569 -19.33 0.26 -14.91
C VAL A 569 -19.98 -0.31 -13.65
N LYS A 570 -19.77 -1.60 -13.36
CA LYS A 570 -20.26 -2.24 -12.12
C LYS A 570 -19.58 -1.65 -10.90
N VAL A 571 -18.26 -1.48 -10.95
CA VAL A 571 -17.50 -0.88 -9.84
C VAL A 571 -17.99 0.54 -9.56
N VAL A 572 -18.22 1.36 -10.59
CA VAL A 572 -18.80 2.70 -10.40
C VAL A 572 -20.21 2.64 -9.80
N ALA A 573 -21.01 1.64 -10.16
CA ALA A 573 -22.31 1.45 -9.55
C ALA A 573 -22.22 1.11 -8.04
N GLU A 574 -21.23 0.31 -7.65
CA GLU A 574 -20.97 -0.02 -6.24
C GLU A 574 -20.42 1.19 -5.46
N GLU A 575 -19.58 2.01 -6.09
CA GLU A 575 -18.99 3.23 -5.49
C GLU A 575 -19.88 4.47 -5.60
N ALA A 576 -21.02 4.41 -6.30
CA ALA A 576 -21.93 5.54 -6.52
C ALA A 576 -22.41 6.20 -5.22
N ILE A 577 -22.44 5.44 -4.12
CA ILE A 577 -22.77 5.91 -2.79
C ILE A 577 -21.78 6.92 -2.22
N SER A 578 -20.51 6.88 -2.65
CA SER A 578 -19.45 7.81 -2.25
C SER A 578 -19.81 9.26 -2.60
N LEU A 579 -20.50 9.49 -3.73
CA LEU A 579 -21.05 10.81 -4.10
C LEU A 579 -21.99 11.40 -3.04
N ARG A 580 -22.72 10.54 -2.31
CA ARG A 580 -23.70 10.97 -1.31
C ARG A 580 -23.07 11.39 0.01
N TRP A 581 -21.84 10.93 0.26
CA TRP A 581 -21.06 11.22 1.46
C TRP A 581 -20.09 12.37 1.27
N GLN A 582 -19.34 12.37 0.17
CA GLN A 582 -18.07 13.10 0.08
C GLN A 582 -18.09 14.30 -0.87
N VAL A 583 -19.15 14.44 -1.66
CA VAL A 583 -19.25 15.50 -2.67
C VAL A 583 -20.56 16.25 -2.46
N ASP A 584 -20.48 17.52 -2.08
CA ASP A 584 -21.62 18.43 -2.00
C ASP A 584 -21.75 19.31 -3.26
N GLU A 585 -22.81 20.12 -3.33
CA GLU A 585 -23.09 20.96 -4.50
C GLU A 585 -21.98 21.98 -4.76
N TYR A 586 -21.43 22.57 -3.69
CA TYR A 586 -20.36 23.55 -3.79
C TYR A 586 -19.07 22.91 -4.34
N SER A 587 -18.65 21.79 -3.74
CA SER A 587 -17.43 21.07 -4.12
C SER A 587 -17.52 20.58 -5.56
N TYR A 588 -18.67 20.09 -6.01
CA TYR A 588 -18.86 19.73 -7.42
C TYR A 588 -18.86 20.96 -8.34
N SER A 589 -19.38 22.11 -7.91
CA SER A 589 -19.45 23.32 -8.74
C SER A 589 -18.08 23.94 -9.06
N MET A 590 -17.06 23.65 -8.23
CA MET A 590 -15.68 24.12 -8.45
C MET A 590 -15.17 23.67 -9.83
N PRO A 591 -14.74 24.58 -10.72
CA PRO A 591 -14.37 24.24 -12.10
C PRO A 591 -13.31 23.15 -12.23
N MET A 592 -12.37 23.08 -11.28
CA MET A 592 -11.27 22.11 -11.27
C MET A 592 -11.67 20.71 -10.81
N ASN A 593 -12.84 20.54 -10.18
CA ASN A 593 -13.31 19.24 -9.71
C ASN A 593 -14.18 18.58 -10.79
N PHE A 594 -14.06 17.25 -10.95
CA PHE A 594 -14.90 16.46 -11.86
C PHE A 594 -14.90 16.95 -13.31
N THR A 595 -13.73 17.35 -13.81
CA THR A 595 -13.60 18.01 -15.13
C THR A 595 -14.01 17.09 -16.28
N ARG A 596 -13.69 15.80 -16.19
CA ARG A 596 -13.99 14.82 -17.24
C ARG A 596 -15.48 14.50 -17.28
N LEU A 597 -16.10 14.28 -16.12
CA LEU A 597 -17.55 14.07 -16.01
C LEU A 597 -18.35 15.29 -16.49
N LYS A 598 -17.90 16.51 -16.17
CA LYS A 598 -18.52 17.74 -16.67
C LYS A 598 -18.42 17.84 -18.19
N ALA A 599 -17.27 17.49 -18.77
CA ALA A 599 -17.09 17.45 -20.22
C ALA A 599 -18.02 16.42 -20.91
N LEU A 600 -18.41 15.36 -20.19
CA LEU A 600 -19.40 14.37 -20.64
C LEU A 600 -20.86 14.84 -20.48
N GLY A 601 -21.10 16.03 -19.92
CA GLY A 601 -22.44 16.63 -19.80
C GLY A 601 -23.08 16.54 -18.43
N PHE A 602 -22.35 16.11 -17.39
CA PHE A 602 -22.80 16.22 -16.00
C PHE A 602 -22.41 17.59 -15.43
N GLU A 603 -23.10 18.65 -15.84
CA GLU A 603 -22.73 20.02 -15.45
C GLU A 603 -22.95 20.31 -13.96
N THR A 604 -23.96 19.70 -13.36
CA THR A 604 -24.30 19.88 -11.94
C THR A 604 -24.20 18.58 -11.15
N ARG A 605 -24.05 18.70 -9.83
CA ARG A 605 -24.09 17.52 -8.95
C ARG A 605 -25.41 16.77 -9.07
N ALA A 606 -26.52 17.47 -9.25
CA ALA A 606 -27.85 16.86 -9.38
C ALA A 606 -27.94 15.96 -10.62
N ASP A 607 -27.29 16.36 -11.72
CA ASP A 607 -27.19 15.58 -12.95
C ASP A 607 -26.51 14.23 -12.69
N LEU A 608 -25.32 14.28 -12.11
CA LEU A 608 -24.54 13.08 -11.78
C LEU A 608 -25.26 12.21 -10.74
N ALA A 609 -25.85 12.81 -9.71
CA ALA A 609 -26.55 12.09 -8.65
C ALA A 609 -27.78 11.31 -9.16
N ARG A 610 -28.47 11.81 -10.19
CA ARG A 610 -29.55 11.07 -10.86
C ARG A 610 -28.99 9.83 -11.55
N PHE A 611 -27.95 9.98 -12.37
CA PHE A 611 -27.27 8.85 -13.02
C PHE A 611 -26.82 7.79 -12.01
N CYS A 612 -26.09 8.19 -10.96
CA CYS A 612 -25.62 7.34 -9.86
C CYS A 612 -26.75 6.70 -9.03
N THR A 613 -27.99 7.17 -9.16
CA THR A 613 -29.16 6.54 -8.50
C THR A 613 -29.79 5.46 -9.36
N PHE A 614 -29.80 5.63 -10.69
CA PHE A 614 -30.34 4.62 -11.61
C PHE A 614 -29.34 3.50 -11.88
N LEU A 615 -28.06 3.83 -12.07
CA LEU A 615 -27.04 2.86 -12.48
C LEU A 615 -27.01 1.60 -11.59
N PRO A 616 -26.97 1.67 -10.25
CA PRO A 616 -26.90 0.47 -9.41
C PRO A 616 -28.13 -0.44 -9.56
N ALA A 617 -29.33 0.17 -9.64
CA ALA A 617 -30.57 -0.58 -9.83
C ALA A 617 -30.61 -1.27 -11.21
N LEU A 618 -30.07 -0.61 -12.24
CA LEU A 618 -30.01 -1.19 -13.59
C LEU A 618 -28.98 -2.32 -13.66
N VAL A 619 -27.81 -2.17 -13.03
CA VAL A 619 -26.81 -3.25 -12.93
C VAL A 619 -27.42 -4.49 -12.30
N GLU A 620 -28.17 -4.35 -11.20
CA GLU A 620 -28.84 -5.46 -10.53
C GLU A 620 -29.94 -6.10 -11.41
N VAL A 621 -30.85 -5.31 -11.98
CA VAL A 621 -32.02 -5.83 -12.72
C VAL A 621 -31.65 -6.44 -14.07
N THR A 622 -30.57 -5.98 -14.69
CA THR A 622 -30.11 -6.47 -16.00
C THR A 622 -29.07 -7.58 -15.89
N ASP A 623 -28.66 -7.96 -14.67
CA ASP A 623 -27.52 -8.86 -14.43
C ASP A 623 -26.24 -8.38 -15.13
N TYR A 624 -26.00 -7.07 -15.06
CA TYR A 624 -24.86 -6.37 -15.68
C TYR A 624 -24.78 -6.47 -17.21
N ASP A 625 -25.92 -6.49 -17.91
CA ASP A 625 -25.96 -6.33 -19.37
C ASP A 625 -25.81 -4.84 -19.78
N LEU A 626 -24.65 -4.47 -20.31
CA LEU A 626 -24.33 -3.07 -20.65
C LEU A 626 -25.20 -2.50 -21.79
N GLU A 627 -25.69 -3.31 -22.72
CA GLU A 627 -26.57 -2.86 -23.80
C GLU A 627 -27.95 -2.51 -23.25
N ASP A 628 -28.48 -3.36 -22.37
CA ASP A 628 -29.75 -3.10 -21.70
C ASP A 628 -29.66 -1.93 -20.72
N ILE A 629 -28.55 -1.79 -19.97
CA ILE A 629 -28.29 -0.62 -19.12
C ILE A 629 -28.30 0.66 -19.96
N ALA A 630 -27.53 0.70 -21.06
CA ALA A 630 -27.46 1.86 -21.95
C ALA A 630 -28.85 2.22 -22.52
N ARG A 631 -29.59 1.22 -23.01
CA ARG A 631 -30.95 1.38 -23.52
C ARG A 631 -31.89 1.96 -22.46
N LEU A 632 -31.88 1.41 -21.24
CA LEU A 632 -32.79 1.84 -20.17
C LEU A 632 -32.46 3.26 -19.68
N LEU A 633 -31.18 3.61 -19.55
CA LEU A 633 -30.76 4.98 -19.20
C LEU A 633 -31.27 6.01 -20.21
N ASN A 634 -31.18 5.72 -21.51
CA ASN A 634 -31.70 6.61 -22.57
C ASN A 634 -33.23 6.78 -22.57
N THR A 635 -33.97 5.84 -21.99
CA THR A 635 -35.44 5.89 -21.89
C THR A 635 -35.98 6.56 -20.63
N THR A 636 -35.09 6.99 -19.73
CA THR A 636 -35.48 7.59 -18.45
C THR A 636 -36.11 8.97 -18.65
N GLU A 637 -37.27 9.22 -18.02
CA GLU A 637 -37.95 10.52 -18.01
C GLU A 637 -38.05 11.10 -16.58
N PRO A 638 -37.73 12.40 -16.37
CA PRO A 638 -37.09 13.31 -17.31
C PRO A 638 -35.74 12.80 -17.80
N LYS A 639 -35.32 13.17 -19.02
CA LYS A 639 -34.02 12.77 -19.57
C LYS A 639 -32.88 12.94 -18.56
N LEU A 640 -31.98 11.96 -18.51
CA LEU A 640 -30.73 12.07 -17.77
C LEU A 640 -29.80 13.02 -18.53
N ALA A 641 -29.04 13.81 -17.77
CA ALA A 641 -27.89 14.54 -18.30
C ALA A 641 -26.71 13.58 -18.49
N GLY A 642 -25.69 14.02 -19.21
CA GLY A 642 -24.59 13.16 -19.66
C GLY A 642 -24.65 12.87 -21.17
N PRO A 643 -23.84 11.91 -21.66
CA PRO A 643 -23.79 11.56 -23.07
C PRO A 643 -25.04 10.77 -23.49
N PHE A 644 -25.21 10.59 -24.80
CA PHE A 644 -26.08 9.53 -25.29
C PHE A 644 -25.47 8.17 -24.91
N TYR A 645 -26.20 7.36 -24.15
CA TYR A 645 -25.62 6.16 -23.58
C TYR A 645 -25.51 5.03 -24.61
N THR A 646 -24.28 4.65 -24.91
CA THR A 646 -23.84 3.38 -25.51
C THR A 646 -22.92 2.66 -24.53
N VAL A 647 -22.61 1.38 -24.78
CA VAL A 647 -21.59 0.63 -24.01
C VAL A 647 -20.28 1.42 -23.91
N GLU A 648 -19.80 1.97 -25.02
CA GLU A 648 -18.58 2.78 -25.08
C GLU A 648 -18.67 4.03 -24.18
N SER A 649 -19.76 4.79 -24.29
CA SER A 649 -19.93 5.99 -23.46
C SER A 649 -20.09 5.66 -21.97
N LEU A 650 -20.67 4.50 -21.61
CA LEU A 650 -20.78 4.05 -20.22
C LEU A 650 -19.40 3.75 -19.64
N LYS A 651 -18.56 3.06 -20.41
CA LYS A 651 -17.15 2.82 -20.04
C LYS A 651 -16.38 4.13 -19.92
N ALA A 652 -16.61 5.09 -20.83
CA ALA A 652 -16.01 6.42 -20.76
C ALA A 652 -16.45 7.19 -19.51
N VAL A 653 -17.73 7.14 -19.14
CA VAL A 653 -18.25 7.71 -17.89
C VAL A 653 -17.62 7.02 -16.68
N ALA A 654 -17.48 5.69 -16.71
CA ALA A 654 -16.89 4.95 -15.60
C ALA A 654 -15.42 5.31 -15.38
N ARG A 655 -14.62 5.38 -16.45
CA ARG A 655 -13.23 5.85 -16.38
C ARG A 655 -13.14 7.29 -15.90
N ALA A 656 -13.96 8.18 -16.44
CA ALA A 656 -13.99 9.59 -16.02
C ALA A 656 -14.32 9.74 -14.53
N TRP A 657 -15.24 8.93 -14.00
CA TRP A 657 -15.52 8.89 -12.57
C TRP A 657 -14.29 8.51 -11.74
N MET A 658 -13.58 7.45 -12.14
CA MET A 658 -12.40 6.97 -11.42
C MET A 658 -11.27 8.00 -11.41
N ASP A 659 -10.95 8.57 -12.58
CA ASP A 659 -9.91 9.59 -12.71
C ASP A 659 -10.27 10.87 -11.94
N ASP A 660 -11.52 11.34 -12.06
CA ASP A 660 -11.96 12.55 -11.36
C ASP A 660 -12.05 12.36 -9.84
N MET A 661 -12.47 11.18 -9.37
CA MET A 661 -12.46 10.85 -7.94
C MET A 661 -11.04 10.70 -7.40
N HIS A 662 -10.10 10.14 -8.18
CA HIS A 662 -8.70 10.07 -7.80
C HIS A 662 -8.11 11.47 -7.63
N ASP A 663 -8.33 12.36 -8.59
CA ASP A 663 -7.89 13.77 -8.51
C ASP A 663 -8.52 14.47 -7.28
N TYR A 664 -9.82 14.27 -7.05
CA TYR A 664 -10.54 14.84 -5.90
C TYR A 664 -10.04 14.33 -4.54
N CYS A 665 -9.49 13.11 -4.48
CA CYS A 665 -8.89 12.54 -3.28
C CYS A 665 -7.48 13.11 -2.97
N ASN A 666 -6.89 13.93 -3.84
CA ASN A 666 -5.59 14.53 -3.56
C ASN A 666 -5.66 15.50 -2.38
N ILE A 667 -4.81 15.29 -1.37
CA ILE A 667 -4.89 16.06 -0.12
C ILE A 667 -4.58 17.55 -0.33
N GLY A 668 -3.89 17.91 -1.42
CA GLY A 668 -3.56 19.31 -1.74
C GLY A 668 -4.79 20.22 -1.79
N HIS A 669 -5.97 19.66 -2.04
CA HIS A 669 -7.24 20.37 -2.04
C HIS A 669 -7.81 20.68 -0.64
N SER A 670 -7.40 19.95 0.40
CA SER A 670 -7.96 20.08 1.76
C SER A 670 -7.03 20.79 2.76
N LEU A 671 -5.73 20.89 2.47
CA LEU A 671 -4.72 21.44 3.41
C LEU A 671 -5.06 22.84 3.96
N GLY A 672 -5.68 23.70 3.15
CA GLY A 672 -6.06 25.06 3.55
C GLY A 672 -7.21 25.15 4.56
N ALA A 673 -7.94 24.06 4.77
CA ALA A 673 -9.10 23.99 5.66
C ALA A 673 -8.79 23.32 7.02
N LEU A 674 -7.53 22.93 7.26
CA LEU A 674 -7.13 22.27 8.50
C LEU A 674 -7.25 23.20 9.71
N ASP A 675 -7.84 22.69 10.78
CA ASP A 675 -7.98 23.43 12.04
C ASP A 675 -6.66 23.39 12.84
N PRO A 676 -6.04 24.54 13.15
CA PRO A 676 -4.74 24.57 13.82
C PRO A 676 -4.74 23.96 15.23
N VAL A 677 -5.86 24.07 15.96
CA VAL A 677 -5.96 23.54 17.33
C VAL A 677 -6.04 22.01 17.28
N GLN A 678 -6.82 21.48 16.34
CA GLN A 678 -6.94 20.03 16.16
C GLN A 678 -5.66 19.39 15.63
N SER A 679 -5.03 19.97 14.60
CA SER A 679 -3.75 19.46 14.08
C SER A 679 -2.66 19.47 15.15
N SER A 680 -2.61 20.54 15.97
CA SER A 680 -1.65 20.63 17.07
C SER A 680 -1.94 19.63 18.18
N PHE A 681 -3.21 19.37 18.49
CA PHE A 681 -3.60 18.36 19.48
C PHE A 681 -3.24 16.95 19.01
N ALA A 682 -3.49 16.62 17.75
CA ALA A 682 -3.13 15.32 17.17
C ALA A 682 -1.61 15.11 17.18
N LEU A 683 -0.81 16.13 16.83
CA LEU A 683 0.64 16.08 16.97
C LEU A 683 1.06 15.86 18.43
N GLY A 684 0.47 16.60 19.37
CA GLY A 684 0.74 16.45 20.81
C GLY A 684 0.43 15.04 21.34
N LEU A 685 -0.59 14.36 20.81
CA LEU A 685 -0.89 12.96 21.15
C LEU A 685 0.20 12.01 20.64
N ARG A 686 0.72 12.23 19.43
CA ARG A 686 1.82 11.44 18.87
C ARG A 686 3.09 11.60 19.68
N ASP A 687 3.45 12.84 20.02
CA ASP A 687 4.60 13.15 20.86
C ASP A 687 4.44 12.55 22.27
N PHE A 688 3.22 12.59 22.82
CA PHE A 688 2.90 11.99 24.11
C PHE A 688 3.10 10.47 24.11
N ARG A 689 2.69 9.79 23.03
CA ARG A 689 2.88 8.34 22.82
C ARG A 689 4.35 7.99 22.63
N ALA A 690 5.08 8.73 21.79
CA ALA A 690 6.51 8.51 21.57
C ALA A 690 7.33 8.65 22.86
N ALA A 691 6.96 9.60 23.73
CA ALA A 691 7.59 9.76 25.04
C ALA A 691 7.27 8.63 26.05
N ARG A 692 6.27 7.77 25.76
CA ARG A 692 5.75 6.74 26.65
C ARG A 692 5.53 5.42 25.91
N PRO A 693 6.61 4.78 25.43
CA PRO A 693 6.51 3.52 24.66
C PRO A 693 5.82 2.40 25.46
N TRP A 694 5.85 2.44 26.80
CA TRP A 694 5.15 1.49 27.67
C TRP A 694 3.62 1.52 27.52
N LEU A 695 3.02 2.57 26.95
CA LEU A 695 1.58 2.60 26.66
C LEU A 695 1.17 1.57 25.60
N ARG A 696 2.12 1.07 24.81
CA ARG A 696 1.95 -0.07 23.89
C ARG A 696 1.58 -1.34 24.63
N ASP A 697 2.04 -1.53 25.86
CA ASP A 697 1.84 -2.79 26.57
C ASP A 697 0.38 -2.95 27.02
N ASN A 698 -0.04 -4.21 27.23
CA ASN A 698 -1.38 -4.53 27.71
C ASN A 698 -1.64 -3.94 29.11
N TYR A 699 -2.92 -3.83 29.48
CA TYR A 699 -3.32 -3.32 30.78
C TYR A 699 -2.80 -4.21 31.92
N GLY A 700 -2.15 -3.58 32.90
CA GLY A 700 -1.72 -4.25 34.11
C GLY A 700 -2.83 -4.35 35.17
N PRO A 701 -2.61 -5.08 36.28
CA PRO A 701 -3.61 -5.24 37.35
C PRO A 701 -4.02 -3.94 38.07
N LYS A 702 -3.21 -2.87 37.94
CA LYS A 702 -3.50 -1.55 38.50
C LYS A 702 -4.20 -0.63 37.50
N ASP A 703 -4.23 -1.00 36.23
CA ASP A 703 -4.83 -0.17 35.20
C ASP A 703 -6.35 -0.32 35.23
N HIS A 704 -7.05 0.77 34.91
CA HIS A 704 -8.50 0.80 34.90
C HIS A 704 -8.99 1.37 33.58
N PHE A 705 -9.93 0.67 32.94
CA PHE A 705 -10.68 1.18 31.80
C PHE A 705 -12.16 0.91 32.01
N GLY A 706 -12.98 1.91 31.76
CA GLY A 706 -14.43 1.83 31.91
C GLY A 706 -15.13 3.01 31.27
N TYR A 707 -16.42 3.12 31.55
CA TYR A 707 -17.23 4.27 31.18
C TYR A 707 -18.05 4.75 32.38
N VAL A 708 -18.44 6.02 32.36
CA VAL A 708 -19.22 6.62 33.44
C VAL A 708 -20.66 6.12 33.41
N GLU A 709 -21.15 5.65 34.56
CA GLU A 709 -22.52 5.18 34.78
C GLU A 709 -23.31 6.12 35.70
N PRO A 710 -24.64 6.24 35.51
CA PRO A 710 -25.41 5.72 34.38
C PRO A 710 -25.05 6.42 33.06
N ILE A 711 -25.24 5.72 31.92
CA ILE A 711 -24.90 6.21 30.57
C ILE A 711 -25.62 7.52 30.25
N ASP A 712 -26.89 7.69 30.66
CA ASP A 712 -27.65 8.94 30.50
C ASP A 712 -27.60 9.57 29.08
N GLY A 713 -27.52 8.73 28.05
CA GLY A 713 -27.44 9.13 26.65
C GLY A 713 -26.08 9.69 26.19
N ARG A 714 -24.98 9.34 26.86
CA ARG A 714 -23.60 9.69 26.48
C ARG A 714 -22.61 8.57 26.78
N THR A 715 -21.58 8.46 25.97
CA THR A 715 -20.48 7.50 26.13
C THR A 715 -19.24 8.26 26.57
N LEU A 716 -18.93 8.20 27.86
CA LEU A 716 -17.77 8.87 28.46
C LEU A 716 -16.82 7.81 29.01
N PHE A 717 -15.77 7.51 28.26
CA PHE A 717 -14.73 6.56 28.64
C PHE A 717 -13.76 7.20 29.63
N THR A 718 -13.22 6.37 30.52
CA THR A 718 -12.19 6.73 31.49
C THR A 718 -11.09 5.68 31.44
N SER A 719 -9.84 6.11 31.39
CA SER A 719 -8.67 5.23 31.36
C SER A 719 -7.62 5.72 32.34
N LEU A 720 -7.16 4.86 33.23
CA LEU A 720 -6.03 5.09 34.13
C LEU A 720 -4.97 4.02 33.85
N ARG A 721 -3.78 4.48 33.44
CA ARG A 721 -2.61 3.65 33.12
C ARG A 721 -1.46 3.95 34.08
N HIS A 722 -0.67 2.94 34.42
CA HIS A 722 0.50 3.03 35.29
C HIS A 722 1.78 2.67 34.54
N GLY A 723 2.71 3.62 34.50
CA GLY A 723 4.04 3.43 33.93
C GLY A 723 5.00 2.73 34.89
N PRO A 724 6.13 2.22 34.37
CA PRO A 724 7.13 1.49 35.15
C PRO A 724 7.78 2.34 36.26
N ASP A 725 7.90 3.65 36.04
CA ASP A 725 8.56 4.59 36.95
C ASP A 725 7.62 5.24 37.97
N GLY A 726 6.40 4.70 38.14
CA GLY A 726 5.37 5.28 39.01
C GLY A 726 4.61 6.46 38.39
N GLU A 727 4.89 6.82 37.13
CA GLU A 727 4.03 7.72 36.36
C GLU A 727 2.63 7.13 36.23
N GLN A 728 1.61 7.98 36.37
CA GLN A 728 0.22 7.64 36.07
C GLN A 728 -0.30 8.54 34.96
N VAL A 729 -1.05 7.94 34.04
CA VAL A 729 -1.73 8.65 32.94
C VAL A 729 -3.22 8.40 33.07
N PHE A 730 -3.98 9.47 33.29
CA PHE A 730 -5.44 9.42 33.33
C PHE A 730 -6.02 10.15 32.12
N SER A 731 -6.94 9.52 31.40
CA SER A 731 -7.71 10.17 30.34
C SER A 731 -9.20 10.00 30.55
N ILE A 732 -9.94 11.05 30.16
CA ILE A 732 -11.39 11.05 30.10
C ILE A 732 -11.81 11.49 28.71
N ILE A 733 -12.68 10.71 28.09
CA ILE A 733 -12.86 10.72 26.64
C ILE A 733 -14.36 10.63 26.32
N HIS A 734 -14.93 11.72 25.80
CA HIS A 734 -16.32 11.77 25.38
C HIS A 734 -16.41 11.29 23.93
N MET A 735 -16.77 10.01 23.78
CA MET A 735 -16.76 9.32 22.49
C MET A 735 -18.01 9.59 21.66
N GLU A 736 -19.13 9.87 22.31
CA GLU A 736 -20.43 10.00 21.65
C GLU A 736 -21.52 10.53 22.58
N GLY A 737 -22.49 11.27 22.04
CA GLY A 737 -23.80 11.47 22.66
C GLY A 737 -24.00 12.86 23.28
N LYS A 738 -24.87 12.96 24.29
CA LYS A 738 -25.22 14.25 24.91
C LYS A 738 -24.06 14.83 25.74
N ALA A 739 -24.07 16.15 25.90
CA ALA A 739 -23.16 16.80 26.84
C ALA A 739 -23.33 16.25 28.27
N THR A 740 -22.25 16.23 29.05
CA THR A 740 -22.31 15.88 30.47
C THR A 740 -23.04 16.97 31.26
N SER A 741 -23.47 16.66 32.48
CA SER A 741 -23.62 17.70 33.50
C SER A 741 -22.24 18.24 33.89
N ASP A 742 -22.19 19.35 34.62
CA ASP A 742 -20.93 19.85 35.18
C ASP A 742 -20.36 18.83 36.19
N PHE A 743 -19.09 18.46 36.05
CA PHE A 743 -18.42 17.48 36.92
C PHE A 743 -16.90 17.66 36.90
N ASP A 744 -16.22 17.25 37.98
CA ASP A 744 -14.76 17.27 38.09
C ASP A 744 -14.19 15.88 37.72
N PRO A 745 -13.42 15.76 36.60
CA PRO A 745 -12.86 14.49 36.16
C PRO A 745 -11.98 13.78 37.19
N LEU A 746 -11.26 14.54 38.03
CA LEU A 746 -10.32 13.99 39.01
C LEU A 746 -11.01 13.55 40.31
N ARG A 747 -12.33 13.75 40.43
CA ARG A 747 -13.14 13.30 41.58
C ARG A 747 -14.00 12.07 41.27
N LEU A 748 -13.84 11.49 40.08
CA LEU A 748 -14.48 10.22 39.75
C LEU A 748 -13.98 9.11 40.67
N LYS A 749 -14.87 8.18 41.04
CA LYS A 749 -14.56 7.09 41.97
C LYS A 749 -13.85 5.94 41.25
N ILE A 750 -12.67 6.21 40.72
CA ILE A 750 -11.82 5.25 40.02
C ILE A 750 -10.66 4.89 40.96
N PRO A 751 -10.47 3.61 41.33
CA PRO A 751 -9.38 3.23 42.21
C PRO A 751 -8.02 3.67 41.67
N GLY A 752 -7.20 4.32 42.50
CA GLY A 752 -5.87 4.80 42.13
C GLY A 752 -5.83 6.20 41.53
N LEU A 753 -6.99 6.79 41.22
CA LEU A 753 -7.10 8.18 40.77
C LEU A 753 -6.95 9.19 41.92
N GLU A 754 -7.20 8.75 43.17
CA GLU A 754 -7.21 9.63 44.32
C GLU A 754 -5.86 10.33 44.55
N GLY A 755 -5.90 11.47 45.23
CA GLY A 755 -4.72 12.26 45.60
C GLY A 755 -4.57 13.56 44.82
N PHE A 756 -3.43 14.21 45.00
CA PHE A 756 -3.12 15.54 44.43
C PHE A 756 -2.09 15.41 43.31
N ASN A 757 -1.60 16.54 42.77
CA ASN A 757 -0.51 16.63 41.79
C ASN A 757 -0.83 16.08 40.38
N TRP A 758 -2.10 16.03 40.00
CA TRP A 758 -2.49 15.81 38.61
C TRP A 758 -2.27 17.07 37.78
N GLU A 759 -1.59 16.93 36.66
CA GLU A 759 -1.37 17.98 35.68
C GLU A 759 -2.13 17.66 34.40
N CYS A 760 -2.95 18.60 33.91
CA CYS A 760 -3.59 18.46 32.60
C CYS A 760 -2.59 18.79 31.49
N VAL A 761 -2.15 17.77 30.77
CA VAL A 761 -1.09 17.86 29.75
C VAL A 761 -1.64 18.00 28.33
N LEU A 762 -2.80 17.40 28.03
CA LEU A 762 -3.44 17.52 26.72
C LEU A 762 -4.94 17.83 26.88
N ARG A 763 -5.42 18.71 26.01
CA ARG A 763 -6.80 19.20 25.95
C ARG A 763 -7.25 19.17 24.50
N SER A 764 -8.33 18.45 24.21
CA SER A 764 -8.90 18.45 22.88
C SER A 764 -9.41 19.85 22.47
N PRO A 765 -9.61 20.10 21.17
CA PRO A 765 -10.32 21.29 20.70
C PRO A 765 -11.64 21.54 21.44
N GLY A 766 -11.94 22.82 21.68
CA GLY A 766 -13.13 23.27 22.42
C GLY A 766 -12.96 23.35 23.95
N ILE A 767 -11.82 22.91 24.49
CA ILE A 767 -11.43 23.13 25.90
C ILE A 767 -10.38 24.26 25.95
N GLY A 768 -10.61 25.26 26.79
CA GLY A 768 -9.73 26.42 26.92
C GLY A 768 -8.32 26.04 27.41
N ALA A 769 -7.30 26.73 26.91
CA ALA A 769 -5.91 26.52 27.31
C ALA A 769 -5.65 26.87 28.79
N ASP A 770 -6.52 27.68 29.39
CA ASP A 770 -6.55 28.06 30.80
C ASP A 770 -7.13 26.98 31.73
N TYR A 771 -7.79 25.95 31.18
CA TYR A 771 -8.29 24.84 31.99
C TYR A 771 -7.13 24.03 32.55
N VAL A 772 -7.00 23.97 33.87
CA VAL A 772 -5.97 23.16 34.55
C VAL A 772 -6.58 21.94 35.24
N SER A 773 -7.68 22.15 35.95
CA SER A 773 -8.45 21.12 36.67
C SER A 773 -9.79 21.69 37.14
N GLY A 774 -10.68 20.84 37.63
CA GLY A 774 -11.95 21.24 38.25
C GLY A 774 -13.17 20.89 37.39
N PRO A 775 -14.36 21.38 37.77
CA PRO A 775 -15.59 21.06 37.04
C PRO A 775 -15.60 21.57 35.59
N LEU A 776 -16.05 20.74 34.66
CA LEU A 776 -16.41 21.16 33.31
C LEU A 776 -17.61 20.38 32.74
N VAL A 777 -18.13 20.89 31.62
CA VAL A 777 -19.07 20.17 30.76
C VAL A 777 -18.32 19.62 29.55
N MET A 778 -18.28 18.29 29.41
CA MET A 778 -17.71 17.63 28.24
C MET A 778 -18.79 17.38 27.17
N ARG A 779 -18.41 17.48 25.90
CA ARG A 779 -19.26 17.25 24.73
C ARG A 779 -18.61 16.22 23.80
N ASP A 780 -19.38 15.74 22.83
CA ASP A 780 -18.91 14.81 21.80
C ASP A 780 -17.58 15.28 21.17
N SER A 781 -16.65 14.34 20.98
CA SER A 781 -15.27 14.54 20.54
C SER A 781 -14.34 15.29 21.52
N MET A 782 -14.74 15.54 22.77
CA MET A 782 -13.84 16.15 23.77
C MET A 782 -13.06 15.09 24.55
N ALA A 783 -11.80 15.40 24.86
CA ALA A 783 -10.93 14.57 25.66
C ALA A 783 -9.95 15.41 26.50
N LEU A 784 -9.60 14.88 27.67
CA LEU A 784 -8.57 15.42 28.54
C LEU A 784 -7.58 14.31 28.91
N VAL A 785 -6.30 14.65 28.98
CA VAL A 785 -5.24 13.78 29.48
C VAL A 785 -4.54 14.46 30.63
N PHE A 786 -4.43 13.73 31.74
CA PHE A 786 -3.72 14.13 32.94
C PHE A 786 -2.57 13.19 33.21
N THR A 787 -1.48 13.72 33.76
CA THR A 787 -0.37 12.92 34.27
C THR A 787 -0.06 13.27 35.70
N ARG A 788 0.49 12.30 36.42
CA ARG A 788 1.08 12.51 37.75
C ARG A 788 2.31 11.63 37.87
N ARG A 789 3.36 12.15 38.50
CA ARG A 789 4.48 11.33 38.97
C ARG A 789 4.36 11.19 40.48
N SER A 790 4.44 9.94 40.95
CA SER A 790 4.41 9.60 42.37
C SER A 790 5.61 10.16 43.11
#